data_AF-A0A966VZH3-F1
#
_entry.id   AF-A0A966VZH3-F1
#
_cell.length_a   1.000
_cell.length_b   1.000
_cell.length_c   1.000
_cell.angle_alpha   90.00
_cell.angle_beta   90.00
_cell.angle_gamma   90.00
#
_symmetry.space_group_name_H-M   'P 1'
#
loop_
_entity.id
_entity.type
_entity.pdbx_description
1 polymer ?
#
loop_
_entity_poly.entity_id
_entity_poly.type
_entity_poly.pdbx_seq_one_letter_code
_entity_poly.pdbx_strand_id
1 'polypeptide(L)'
;MPLAGMTDPPMQWGYPRTVEGFLHALTRGQYEKGNPTSGLNYFFGQLQTYVDGSIEEMNIVYLFIGLIPLAIVFYRRIEQEEKVWLGAASGLYVFVCLFKLATHTAEYRPVVPGMIYGYLFLLIGIIPFIFLRHAGGRAERAWLAGLTTVFLFLSLMLIYLLNPPPDRQAQQLNRVFFTASYVPVAMLVGYGLAMIAAAVVTQYALFRRALLAGCAVASGVAWYALDDLRVEYPLAIMTAQFALGLAVVSTLVFAVCRTRVPMVLLLAIYAVMPAHTVLSHWSDNEQRGHLFGFWFGHDMFTPPVETKDGQLTYDRKEREAALKDPARAKFTYPEMTPHTVLFGGTDPGRFCPTYMIFCESFIKPEQRRNPDFDRRDVYIITQNALADATYLMYIRAHYNRSTQKDPPFFAGCVDHIQGALLSKGERDKRARGQPFHMGAASRLVGLGEYIARPLDWLFGEKIGKGIERERRAGSSFFEPEHFTNVKALAAKLQSGPQQDALSKWLAEKLSESTRRLLASADEGALRKALAADFNELIEREMPERWRVFEDLHRIYADHAESERRAQESGATEPQLRGIREAREAAMQARRDQFFTNGVTFYQPERLASVKLDARLQRFAKQDLTWAAIRLNRLLLEAAYPDAIAKSEGGVYPDLEIHTPTIEDSSKAFTEYVEDARKRLEHDMKSPNEPKQIRPGEDVRYDEATGRIQVSGQVAVMSINGLLTKVIFDKNPDHDFYVEESFPLDWMYPHLTPSGIIMKINRQQLPEMTQDIVDRDHHFWSKYSERLIGNWITYDTTVSNICEFAEQVYVRRNYKNVKVAGKQVFPDGRFVRDDDAQKAFSKLRSAIAGVYFWRINDAGRRG
;
A
#
# COMPACT_ATOMS: atom_id res chain seq x y z
N MET A 1 16.34 3.18 -4.11
CA MET A 1 14.96 3.11 -4.62
C MET A 1 14.85 2.64 -6.07
N PRO A 2 15.47 3.23 -7.11
CA PRO A 2 15.28 2.79 -8.49
C PRO A 2 15.60 1.30 -8.71
N LEU A 3 16.71 0.82 -8.13
CA LEU A 3 17.07 -0.61 -8.12
C LEU A 3 16.16 -1.46 -7.25
N ALA A 4 15.85 -1.00 -6.03
CA ALA A 4 14.94 -1.72 -5.13
C ALA A 4 13.57 -1.90 -5.79
N GLY A 5 13.09 -0.90 -6.52
CA GLY A 5 11.86 -0.99 -7.28
C GLY A 5 11.93 -1.91 -8.51
N MET A 6 13.13 -2.37 -8.89
CA MET A 6 13.32 -3.46 -9.85
C MET A 6 13.28 -4.83 -9.20
N THR A 7 13.54 -4.97 -7.90
CA THR A 7 13.72 -6.27 -7.24
C THR A 7 12.61 -6.63 -6.26
N ASP A 8 11.99 -5.64 -5.61
CA ASP A 8 10.94 -5.85 -4.60
C ASP A 8 9.58 -6.18 -5.26
N PRO A 9 8.66 -6.90 -4.58
CA PRO A 9 7.33 -7.16 -5.10
C PRO A 9 6.69 -5.85 -5.56
N PRO A 10 5.99 -5.88 -6.68
CA PRO A 10 5.48 -4.68 -7.30
C PRO A 10 4.32 -4.10 -6.48
N MET A 11 4.68 -3.24 -5.53
CA MET A 11 3.77 -2.52 -4.66
C MET A 11 4.03 -1.02 -4.73
N GLN A 12 4.17 -0.51 -5.96
CA GLN A 12 4.52 0.89 -6.15
C GLN A 12 3.28 1.71 -6.52
N TRP A 13 3.23 2.91 -5.95
CA TRP A 13 2.22 3.92 -6.25
C TRP A 13 2.63 4.83 -7.43
N GLY A 14 3.85 4.67 -7.93
CA GLY A 14 4.39 5.31 -9.13
C GLY A 14 5.51 4.44 -9.70
N TYR A 15 6.28 4.95 -10.66
CA TYR A 15 7.34 4.18 -11.32
C TYR A 15 8.74 4.75 -11.01
N PRO A 16 9.38 4.35 -9.89
CA PRO A 16 10.63 4.93 -9.40
C PRO A 16 11.85 4.63 -10.29
N ARG A 17 11.65 3.93 -11.41
CA ARG A 17 12.66 3.77 -12.47
C ARG A 17 12.82 5.03 -13.32
N THR A 18 11.83 5.92 -13.34
CA THR A 18 11.98 7.25 -13.94
C THR A 18 12.27 8.29 -12.88
N VAL A 19 12.83 9.42 -13.31
CA VAL A 19 13.16 10.53 -12.41
C VAL A 19 11.89 11.09 -11.80
N GLU A 20 10.84 11.26 -12.61
CA GLU A 20 9.53 11.73 -12.18
C GLU A 20 8.93 10.78 -11.16
N GLY A 21 8.95 9.48 -11.42
CA GLY A 21 8.42 8.48 -10.50
C GLY A 21 9.27 8.32 -9.23
N PHE A 22 10.58 8.55 -9.30
CA PHE A 22 11.47 8.53 -8.14
C PHE A 22 11.25 9.75 -7.24
N LEU A 23 11.18 10.95 -7.84
CA LEU A 23 10.82 12.16 -7.12
C LEU A 23 9.39 12.04 -6.59
N HIS A 24 8.48 11.45 -7.37
CA HIS A 24 7.14 11.15 -6.90
C HIS A 24 7.19 10.19 -5.70
N ALA A 25 7.95 9.09 -5.71
CA ALA A 25 8.07 8.21 -4.55
C ALA A 25 8.69 8.90 -3.32
N LEU A 26 9.61 9.86 -3.53
CA LEU A 26 10.22 10.65 -2.44
C LEU A 26 9.27 11.73 -1.88
N THR A 27 8.51 12.38 -2.76
CA THR A 27 7.64 13.53 -2.42
C THR A 27 6.21 13.12 -2.09
N ARG A 28 5.74 12.01 -2.66
CA ARG A 28 4.53 11.27 -2.28
C ARG A 28 4.88 10.47 -1.05
N GLY A 29 5.07 11.17 0.05
CA GLY A 29 5.07 10.52 1.34
C GLY A 29 3.73 9.81 1.55
N GLN A 30 3.72 8.84 2.45
CA GLN A 30 2.55 8.61 3.32
C GLN A 30 2.29 9.84 4.23
N TYR A 31 2.73 11.04 3.81
CA TYR A 31 2.99 12.23 4.59
C TYR A 31 2.30 13.37 3.85
N GLU A 32 1.36 14.03 4.51
CA GLU A 32 0.78 15.26 3.99
C GLU A 32 1.91 16.26 3.71
N LYS A 33 1.77 17.02 2.61
CA LYS A 33 2.66 18.16 2.37
C LYS A 33 2.54 19.07 3.59
N GLY A 34 3.69 19.46 4.15
CA GLY A 34 3.71 20.25 5.38
C GLY A 34 2.86 21.51 5.21
N ASN A 35 1.78 21.61 5.98
CA ASN A 35 0.83 22.69 5.96
C ASN A 35 0.91 23.38 7.33
N PRO A 36 1.67 24.48 7.49
CA PRO A 36 1.83 25.14 8.77
C PRO A 36 0.53 25.36 9.55
N THR A 37 0.56 25.15 10.87
CA THR A 37 -0.61 25.33 11.75
C THR A 37 -1.23 26.73 11.59
N SER A 38 -2.56 26.77 11.42
CA SER A 38 -3.32 27.97 11.05
C SER A 38 -3.59 28.96 12.20
N GLY A 39 -3.24 28.61 13.46
CA GLY A 39 -3.39 29.50 14.62
C GLY A 39 -3.00 28.89 15.97
N LEU A 40 -2.78 29.75 16.99
CA LEU A 40 -2.27 29.34 18.31
C LEU A 40 -3.22 28.41 19.09
N ASN A 41 -4.53 28.64 19.06
CA ASN A 41 -5.50 27.77 19.74
C ASN A 41 -5.47 26.34 19.18
N TYR A 42 -5.35 26.24 17.85
CA TYR A 42 -5.28 24.97 17.15
C TYR A 42 -3.96 24.24 17.46
N PHE A 43 -2.84 24.97 17.50
CA PHE A 43 -1.54 24.45 17.94
C PHE A 43 -1.55 23.89 19.37
N PHE A 44 -2.20 24.56 20.32
CA PHE A 44 -2.32 24.05 21.69
C PHE A 44 -3.16 22.77 21.79
N GLY A 45 -4.23 22.63 20.98
CA GLY A 45 -4.99 21.39 20.88
C GLY A 45 -4.17 20.23 20.29
N GLN A 46 -3.32 20.52 19.30
CA GLN A 46 -2.38 19.54 18.74
C GLN A 46 -1.29 19.13 19.75
N LEU A 47 -0.78 20.09 20.52
CA LEU A 47 0.17 19.82 21.60
C LEU A 47 -0.45 18.93 22.67
N GLN A 48 -1.72 19.16 23.04
CA GLN A 48 -2.43 18.29 23.97
C GLN A 48 -2.54 16.86 23.42
N THR A 49 -2.90 16.71 22.15
CA THR A 49 -2.98 15.38 21.50
C THR A 49 -1.64 14.64 21.56
N TYR A 50 -0.53 15.34 21.33
CA TYR A 50 0.81 14.78 21.47
C TYR A 50 1.12 14.35 22.90
N VAL A 51 0.72 15.16 23.89
CA VAL A 51 0.90 14.86 25.32
C VAL A 51 0.07 13.64 25.73
N ASP A 52 -1.19 13.57 25.32
CA ASP A 52 -2.09 12.44 25.59
C ASP A 52 -1.51 11.16 24.97
N GLY A 53 -1.07 11.21 23.71
CA GLY A 53 -0.39 10.08 23.06
C GLY A 53 0.90 9.66 23.77
N SER A 54 1.69 10.62 24.28
CA SER A 54 2.92 10.31 25.02
C SER A 54 2.64 9.63 26.37
N ILE A 55 1.53 9.96 27.03
CA ILE A 55 1.14 9.38 28.33
C ILE A 55 0.66 7.95 28.15
N GLU A 56 -0.16 7.71 27.13
CA GLU A 56 -0.61 6.39 26.77
C GLU A 56 0.59 5.46 26.45
N GLU A 57 1.61 5.94 25.72
CA GLU A 57 2.80 5.13 25.37
C GLU A 57 3.78 4.95 26.54
N MET A 58 4.10 6.02 27.27
CA MET A 58 5.19 6.03 28.24
C MET A 58 4.75 5.89 29.69
N ASN A 59 3.45 5.89 30.00
CA ASN A 59 2.86 5.97 31.35
C ASN A 59 3.37 7.15 32.19
N ILE A 60 2.43 7.87 32.78
CA ILE A 60 2.69 9.03 33.63
C ILE A 60 3.70 8.76 34.77
N VAL A 61 3.67 7.56 35.36
CA VAL A 61 4.54 7.18 36.47
C VAL A 61 6.02 7.15 36.03
N TYR A 62 6.32 6.72 34.80
CA TYR A 62 7.70 6.69 34.30
C TYR A 62 8.24 8.09 34.01
N LEU A 63 7.39 8.97 33.47
CA LEU A 63 7.74 10.38 33.29
C LEU A 63 8.06 11.04 34.64
N PHE A 64 7.24 10.82 35.67
CA PHE A 64 7.48 11.38 37.00
C PHE A 64 8.76 10.84 37.67
N ILE A 65 8.99 9.52 37.63
CA ILE A 65 10.15 8.89 38.27
C ILE A 65 11.48 9.36 37.63
N GLY A 66 11.51 9.57 36.31
CA GLY A 66 12.70 10.06 35.62
C GLY A 66 13.03 11.54 35.89
N LEU A 67 12.00 12.39 36.05
CA LEU A 67 12.17 13.85 36.00
C LEU A 67 12.28 14.52 37.37
N ILE A 68 11.55 14.03 38.37
CA ILE A 68 11.58 14.62 39.72
C ILE A 68 12.99 14.63 40.32
N PRO A 69 13.80 13.54 40.24
CA PRO A 69 15.14 13.51 40.82
C PRO A 69 16.12 14.39 40.06
N LEU A 70 15.94 14.53 38.75
CA LEU A 70 16.66 15.46 37.90
C LEU A 70 16.36 16.89 38.35
N ALA A 71 15.08 17.24 38.50
CA ALA A 71 14.67 18.53 39.05
C ALA A 71 15.20 18.77 40.48
N ILE A 72 15.20 17.79 41.39
CA ILE A 72 15.66 17.95 42.78
C ILE A 72 17.18 18.11 42.88
N VAL A 73 17.95 17.28 42.18
CA VAL A 73 19.42 17.32 42.20
C VAL A 73 19.91 18.63 41.60
N PHE A 74 19.28 19.10 40.53
CA PHE A 74 19.68 20.33 39.86
C PHE A 74 19.06 21.61 40.45
N TYR A 75 17.85 21.57 41.03
CA TYR A 75 17.27 22.71 41.78
C TYR A 75 18.18 23.20 42.92
N ARG A 76 19.00 22.31 43.47
CA ARG A 76 20.01 22.66 44.49
C ARG A 76 21.28 23.28 43.93
N ARG A 77 21.57 23.13 42.63
CA ARG A 77 22.75 23.69 41.95
C ARG A 77 22.49 25.01 41.24
N ILE A 78 21.23 25.35 40.97
CA ILE A 78 20.84 26.59 40.29
C ILE A 78 20.89 27.81 41.22
N GLU A 79 21.22 28.96 40.64
CA GLU A 79 21.35 30.23 41.34
C GLU A 79 20.00 30.77 41.80
N GLN A 80 20.00 31.70 42.75
CA GLN A 80 18.76 32.23 43.33
C GLN A 80 17.88 32.94 42.29
N GLU A 81 18.49 33.62 41.31
CA GLU A 81 17.79 34.27 40.21
C GLU A 81 17.06 33.27 39.30
N GLU A 82 17.72 32.15 38.98
CA GLU A 82 17.13 31.06 38.17
C GLU A 82 15.95 30.39 38.89
N LYS A 83 16.01 30.25 40.22
CA LYS A 83 14.88 29.76 41.04
C LYS A 83 13.69 30.70 40.99
N VAL A 84 13.92 32.02 41.01
CA VAL A 84 12.87 33.04 40.89
C VAL A 84 12.22 32.97 39.51
N TRP A 85 13.01 32.84 38.44
CA TRP A 85 12.49 32.69 37.08
C TRP A 85 11.71 31.39 36.87
N LEU A 86 12.20 30.25 37.37
CA LEU A 86 11.48 28.99 37.34
C LEU A 86 10.16 29.07 38.12
N GLY A 87 10.18 29.73 39.29
CA GLY A 87 8.99 30.00 40.08
C GLY A 87 7.99 30.91 39.37
N ALA A 88 8.46 31.97 38.71
CA ALA A 88 7.63 32.90 37.93
C ALA A 88 7.00 32.23 36.70
N ALA A 89 7.78 31.44 35.94
CA ALA A 89 7.28 30.69 34.79
C ALA A 89 6.26 29.63 35.22
N SER A 90 6.52 28.94 36.32
CA SER A 90 5.60 27.96 36.90
C SER A 90 4.32 28.61 37.41
N GLY A 91 4.43 29.74 38.10
CA GLY A 91 3.30 30.53 38.58
C GLY A 91 2.44 31.06 37.43
N LEU A 92 3.06 31.55 36.36
CA LEU A 92 2.37 32.01 35.15
C LEU A 92 1.62 30.86 34.46
N TYR A 93 2.25 29.69 34.35
CA TYR A 93 1.61 28.50 33.78
C TYR A 93 0.39 28.06 34.59
N VAL A 94 0.55 27.94 35.91
CA VAL A 94 -0.54 27.59 36.84
C VAL A 94 -1.65 28.63 36.78
N PHE A 95 -1.32 29.93 36.73
CA PHE A 95 -2.29 31.00 36.59
C PHE A 95 -3.08 30.87 35.29
N VAL A 96 -2.43 30.63 34.15
CA VAL A 96 -3.11 30.45 32.85
C VAL A 96 -4.04 29.23 32.87
N CYS A 97 -3.60 28.11 33.45
CA CYS A 97 -4.43 26.91 33.59
C CYS A 97 -5.65 27.16 34.47
N LEU A 98 -5.46 27.75 35.65
CA LEU A 98 -6.54 28.08 36.58
C LEU A 98 -7.50 29.13 36.00
N PHE A 99 -6.99 30.14 35.28
CA PHE A 99 -7.80 31.15 34.61
C PHE A 99 -8.66 30.54 33.50
N LYS A 100 -8.10 29.64 32.69
CA LYS A 100 -8.85 28.89 31.66
C LYS A 100 -9.92 27.99 32.29
N LEU A 101 -9.57 27.28 33.36
CA LEU A 101 -10.52 26.43 34.09
C LEU A 101 -11.66 27.24 34.73
N ALA A 102 -11.35 28.39 35.32
CA ALA A 102 -12.32 29.26 35.97
C ALA A 102 -13.28 29.94 35.00
N THR A 103 -12.82 30.28 33.79
CA THR A 103 -13.63 31.00 32.80
C THR A 103 -14.48 30.09 31.91
N HIS A 104 -14.05 28.83 31.68
CA HIS A 104 -14.70 27.91 30.73
C HIS A 104 -14.73 26.48 31.30
N THR A 105 -15.34 26.31 32.48
CA THR A 105 -15.20 25.11 33.32
C THR A 105 -15.71 23.83 32.64
N ALA A 106 -16.82 23.88 31.91
CA ALA A 106 -17.40 22.71 31.24
C ALA A 106 -16.54 22.20 30.07
N GLU A 107 -15.87 23.11 29.34
CA GLU A 107 -15.03 22.79 28.19
C GLU A 107 -13.63 22.29 28.60
N TYR A 108 -13.05 22.82 29.67
CA TYR A 108 -11.67 22.53 30.06
C TYR A 108 -11.53 21.50 31.18
N ARG A 109 -12.61 21.12 31.88
CA ARG A 109 -12.58 20.02 32.88
C ARG A 109 -12.03 18.69 32.32
N PRO A 110 -12.37 18.26 31.08
CA PRO A 110 -11.78 17.06 30.47
C PRO A 110 -10.29 17.23 30.12
N VAL A 111 -9.82 18.48 30.03
CA VAL A 111 -8.47 18.87 29.57
C VAL A 111 -7.52 19.15 30.75
N VAL A 112 -8.04 19.22 31.97
CA VAL A 112 -7.23 19.41 33.21
C VAL A 112 -6.07 18.41 33.32
N PRO A 113 -6.25 17.11 33.01
CA PRO A 113 -5.13 16.18 32.96
C PRO A 113 -4.05 16.68 31.99
N GLY A 114 -4.40 16.97 30.74
CA GLY A 114 -3.50 17.52 29.72
C GLY A 114 -2.80 18.83 30.13
N MET A 115 -3.44 19.69 30.92
CA MET A 115 -2.81 20.90 31.48
C MET A 115 -1.77 20.57 32.57
N ILE A 116 -2.07 19.62 33.46
CA ILE A 116 -1.10 19.15 34.47
C ILE A 116 0.10 18.49 33.77
N TYR A 117 -0.16 17.79 32.67
CA TYR A 117 0.87 17.07 31.91
C TYR A 117 1.68 17.98 31.00
N GLY A 118 1.06 19.00 30.39
CA GLY A 118 1.74 20.04 29.64
C GLY A 118 2.78 20.78 30.49
N TYR A 119 2.52 20.95 31.79
CA TYR A 119 3.51 21.46 32.75
C TYR A 119 4.71 20.52 32.89
N LEU A 120 4.51 19.21 32.95
CA LEU A 120 5.60 18.23 33.01
C LEU A 120 6.45 18.25 31.73
N PHE A 121 5.84 18.30 30.55
CA PHE A 121 6.56 18.43 29.29
C PHE A 121 7.27 19.78 29.14
N LEU A 122 6.68 20.85 29.68
CA LEU A 122 7.33 22.15 29.78
C LEU A 122 8.54 22.09 30.71
N LEU A 123 8.46 21.38 31.83
CA LEU A 123 9.63 21.10 32.67
C LEU A 123 10.67 20.27 31.90
N ILE A 124 10.31 19.17 31.23
CA ILE A 124 11.21 18.37 30.37
C ILE A 124 11.92 19.26 29.33
N GLY A 125 11.18 20.15 28.68
CA GLY A 125 11.69 21.03 27.64
C GLY A 125 12.58 22.14 28.17
N ILE A 126 12.35 22.64 29.39
CA ILE A 126 13.09 23.74 30.01
C ILE A 126 14.32 23.24 30.79
N ILE A 127 14.25 22.04 31.35
CA ILE A 127 15.32 21.36 32.10
C ILE A 127 16.68 21.49 31.38
N PRO A 128 16.83 21.14 30.09
CA PRO A 128 18.13 21.25 29.41
C PRO A 128 18.66 22.70 29.28
N PHE A 129 17.78 23.70 29.17
CA PHE A 129 18.16 25.11 29.04
C PHE A 129 18.62 25.70 30.37
N ILE A 130 17.93 25.37 31.47
CA ILE A 130 18.37 25.76 32.82
C ILE A 130 19.71 25.06 33.17
N PHE A 131 19.93 23.84 32.66
CA PHE A 131 21.07 23.01 33.07
C PHE A 131 22.28 23.05 32.13
N LEU A 132 22.21 23.73 30.98
CA LEU A 132 23.33 23.93 30.04
C LEU A 132 24.55 24.62 30.70
N ARG A 133 24.32 25.47 31.71
CA ARG A 133 25.37 26.19 32.44
C ARG A 133 26.04 25.34 33.54
N HIS A 134 25.32 24.35 34.05
CA HIS A 134 25.68 23.57 35.26
C HIS A 134 25.98 22.09 34.98
N ALA A 135 25.67 21.59 33.78
CA ALA A 135 26.15 20.30 33.28
C ALA A 135 27.68 20.35 33.08
N GLY A 136 28.34 19.19 33.24
CA GLY A 136 29.80 19.01 33.34
C GLY A 136 30.65 19.61 32.21
N GLY A 137 31.51 18.80 31.60
CA GLY A 137 32.42 19.25 30.54
C GLY A 137 31.70 19.69 29.26
N ARG A 138 32.49 20.06 28.24
CA ARG A 138 31.97 20.50 26.92
C ARG A 138 31.12 19.41 26.24
N ALA A 139 31.42 18.14 26.47
CA ALA A 139 30.74 17.00 25.84
C ALA A 139 29.31 16.82 26.38
N GLU A 140 29.12 16.94 27.68
CA GLU A 140 27.82 16.77 28.35
C GLU A 140 26.87 17.91 27.98
N ARG A 141 27.40 19.14 27.87
CA ARG A 141 26.64 20.31 27.40
C ARG A 141 26.23 20.16 25.94
N ALA A 142 27.15 19.70 25.08
CA ALA A 142 26.86 19.45 23.67
C ALA A 142 25.82 18.33 23.50
N TRP A 143 25.91 17.27 24.31
CA TRP A 143 24.97 16.16 24.31
C TRP A 143 23.56 16.59 24.72
N LEU A 144 23.44 17.33 25.83
CA LEU A 144 22.14 17.83 26.30
C LEU A 144 21.54 18.85 25.32
N ALA A 145 22.34 19.74 24.75
CA ALA A 145 21.89 20.66 23.70
C ALA A 145 21.37 19.89 22.48
N GLY A 146 22.15 18.93 21.98
CA GLY A 146 21.78 18.10 20.83
C GLY A 146 20.48 17.33 21.07
N LEU A 147 20.35 16.66 22.22
CA LEU A 147 19.15 15.90 22.58
C LEU A 147 17.90 16.79 22.65
N THR A 148 18.05 18.01 23.17
CA THR A 148 16.97 19.00 23.27
C THR A 148 16.56 19.54 21.91
N THR A 149 17.54 19.87 21.05
CA THR A 149 17.27 20.28 19.68
C THR A 149 16.55 19.18 18.92
N VAL A 150 17.02 17.93 19.02
CA VAL A 150 16.36 16.78 18.39
C VAL A 150 14.92 16.63 18.91
N PHE A 151 14.70 16.72 20.23
CA PHE A 151 13.35 16.64 20.81
C PHE A 151 12.43 17.75 20.29
N LEU A 152 12.85 19.02 20.29
CA LEU A 152 12.04 20.14 19.83
C LEU A 152 11.71 20.04 18.33
N PHE A 153 12.64 19.53 17.52
CA PHE A 153 12.43 19.31 16.09
C PHE A 153 11.47 18.14 15.83
N LEU A 154 11.61 17.02 16.56
CA LEU A 154 10.77 15.84 16.39
C LEU A 154 9.40 15.95 17.08
N SER A 155 9.21 16.90 17.99
CA SER A 155 7.92 17.19 18.65
C SER A 155 7.29 18.47 18.09
N LEU A 156 7.67 19.64 18.58
CA LEU A 156 6.99 20.91 18.29
C LEU A 156 7.07 21.32 16.81
N MET A 157 8.25 21.20 16.19
CA MET A 157 8.40 21.56 14.77
C MET A 157 7.67 20.55 13.88
N LEU A 158 7.68 19.26 14.25
CA LEU A 158 6.95 18.24 13.52
C LEU A 158 5.43 18.42 13.65
N ILE A 159 4.91 18.79 14.83
CA ILE A 159 3.50 19.18 15.01
C ILE A 159 3.15 20.36 14.12
N TYR A 160 4.00 21.39 14.10
CA TYR A 160 3.79 22.58 13.28
C TYR A 160 3.79 22.28 11.77
N LEU A 161 4.68 21.39 11.32
CA LEU A 161 4.80 21.02 9.91
C LEU A 161 3.70 20.04 9.47
N LEU A 162 3.40 19.01 10.27
CA LEU A 162 2.38 18.02 9.97
C LEU A 162 0.97 18.59 10.13
N ASN A 163 0.78 19.50 11.08
CA ASN A 163 -0.49 20.15 11.36
C ASN A 163 -1.69 19.18 11.40
N PRO A 164 -1.61 18.13 12.25
CA PRO A 164 -2.59 17.06 12.25
C PRO A 164 -4.00 17.59 12.53
N PRO A 165 -5.02 17.18 11.76
CA PRO A 165 -6.39 17.58 12.02
C PRO A 165 -6.92 17.02 13.35
N PRO A 166 -7.92 17.68 13.96
CA PRO A 166 -8.39 17.34 15.31
C PRO A 166 -9.28 16.09 15.32
N ASP A 167 -9.55 15.48 14.17
CA ASP A 167 -10.32 14.25 14.10
C ASP A 167 -9.50 13.07 14.63
N ARG A 168 -10.15 12.18 15.38
CA ARG A 168 -9.49 11.04 16.04
C ARG A 168 -8.72 10.14 15.07
N GLN A 169 -9.23 9.97 13.84
CA GLN A 169 -8.63 9.07 12.87
C GLN A 169 -7.27 9.63 12.40
N ALA A 170 -7.22 10.91 12.04
CA ALA A 170 -5.98 11.56 11.65
C ALA A 170 -5.01 11.68 12.83
N GLN A 171 -5.50 11.91 14.05
CA GLN A 171 -4.65 11.91 15.24
C GLN A 171 -3.99 10.54 15.47
N GLN A 172 -4.74 9.44 15.35
CA GLN A 172 -4.21 8.09 15.47
C GLN A 172 -3.18 7.78 14.38
N LEU A 173 -3.46 8.16 13.13
CA LEU A 173 -2.52 7.99 12.02
C LEU A 173 -1.23 8.80 12.23
N ASN A 174 -1.36 10.05 12.67
CA ASN A 174 -0.23 10.95 12.85
C ASN A 174 0.60 10.63 14.10
N ARG A 175 0.06 9.88 15.08
CA ARG A 175 0.79 9.47 16.28
C ARG A 175 2.11 8.76 15.95
N VAL A 176 2.12 7.94 14.90
CA VAL A 176 3.29 7.17 14.48
C VAL A 176 4.48 8.09 14.13
N PHE A 177 4.23 9.31 13.65
CA PHE A 177 5.28 10.30 13.36
C PHE A 177 6.00 10.79 14.61
N PHE A 178 5.30 10.80 15.73
CA PHE A 178 5.84 11.24 17.01
C PHE A 178 6.62 10.14 17.73
N THR A 179 6.60 8.89 17.25
CA THR A 179 7.34 7.77 17.86
C THR A 179 8.83 8.10 18.04
N ALA A 180 9.45 8.76 17.05
CA ALA A 180 10.87 9.15 17.13
C ALA A 180 11.13 10.19 18.24
N SER A 181 10.16 11.05 18.55
CA SER A 181 10.26 12.04 19.63
C SER A 181 10.23 11.42 21.03
N TYR A 182 9.70 10.20 21.16
CA TYR A 182 9.68 9.46 22.43
C TYR A 182 11.06 8.90 22.80
N VAL A 183 11.96 8.75 21.82
CA VAL A 183 13.34 8.26 22.07
C VAL A 183 14.11 9.20 23.02
N PRO A 184 14.19 10.53 22.77
CA PRO A 184 14.75 11.48 23.72
C PRO A 184 14.11 11.40 25.13
N VAL A 185 12.79 11.23 25.20
CA VAL A 185 12.06 11.13 26.47
C VAL A 185 12.47 9.87 27.24
N ALA A 186 12.52 8.71 26.58
CA ALA A 186 12.97 7.45 27.17
C ALA A 186 14.43 7.53 27.66
N MET A 187 15.31 8.20 26.91
CA MET A 187 16.70 8.42 27.32
C MET A 187 16.80 9.27 28.59
N LEU A 188 16.01 10.36 28.68
CA LEU A 188 15.96 11.21 29.87
C LEU A 188 15.42 10.47 31.09
N VAL A 189 14.41 9.61 30.92
CA VAL A 189 13.92 8.72 31.99
C VAL A 189 15.04 7.79 32.46
N GLY A 190 15.77 7.16 31.53
CA GLY A 190 16.92 6.31 31.86
C GLY A 190 18.03 7.04 32.62
N TYR A 191 18.37 8.28 32.21
CA TYR A 191 19.34 9.12 32.93
C TYR A 191 18.85 9.49 34.33
N GLY A 192 17.56 9.82 34.47
CA GLY A 192 16.91 10.06 35.76
C GLY A 192 17.09 8.88 36.73
N LEU A 193 16.77 7.66 36.28
CA LEU A 193 16.95 6.44 37.06
C LEU A 193 18.41 6.20 37.46
N ALA A 194 19.35 6.36 36.53
CA ALA A 194 20.77 6.23 36.81
C ALA A 194 21.25 7.24 37.87
N MET A 195 20.76 8.47 37.82
CA MET A 195 21.08 9.50 38.81
C MET A 195 20.46 9.23 40.18
N ILE A 196 19.24 8.69 40.25
CA ILE A 196 18.65 8.23 41.52
C ILE A 196 19.53 7.16 42.14
N ALA A 197 19.91 6.14 41.37
CA ALA A 197 20.79 5.08 41.83
C ALA A 197 22.11 5.66 42.37
N ALA A 198 22.75 6.56 41.63
CA ALA A 198 23.98 7.22 42.05
C ALA A 198 23.78 8.05 43.34
N ALA A 199 22.68 8.81 43.45
CA ALA A 199 22.37 9.61 44.64
C ALA A 199 22.07 8.74 45.87
N VAL A 200 21.40 7.59 45.68
CA VAL A 200 21.13 6.60 46.71
C VAL A 200 22.40 5.93 47.20
N VAL A 201 23.37 5.65 46.32
CA VAL A 201 24.67 5.07 46.71
C VAL A 201 25.55 6.08 47.44
N THR A 202 25.59 7.32 46.96
CA THR A 202 26.59 8.30 47.40
C THR A 202 26.12 9.19 48.55
N GLN A 203 24.84 9.59 48.57
CA GLN A 203 24.33 10.64 49.45
C GLN A 203 22.90 10.36 49.95
N TYR A 204 22.61 9.10 50.32
CA TYR A 204 21.26 8.66 50.64
C TYR A 204 20.51 9.53 51.67
N ALA A 205 21.16 9.85 52.79
CA ALA A 205 20.55 10.62 53.88
C ALA A 205 20.04 12.00 53.43
N LEU A 206 20.73 12.62 52.46
CA LEU A 206 20.41 13.93 51.93
C LEU A 206 19.20 13.90 50.97
N PHE A 207 19.08 12.83 50.18
CA PHE A 207 18.06 12.71 49.14
C PHE A 207 16.81 11.92 49.57
N ARG A 208 16.90 11.14 50.64
CA ARG A 208 15.82 10.26 51.11
C ARG A 208 14.46 10.95 51.22
N ARG A 209 14.39 12.13 51.86
CA ARG A 209 13.10 12.83 52.07
C ARG A 209 12.46 13.26 50.75
N ALA A 210 13.28 13.68 49.79
CA ALA A 210 12.82 14.13 48.49
C ALA A 210 12.41 12.95 47.60
N LEU A 211 13.17 11.84 47.64
CA LEU A 211 12.81 10.59 46.96
C LEU A 211 11.51 9.98 47.52
N LEU A 212 11.35 10.00 48.85
CA LEU A 212 10.12 9.54 49.51
C LEU A 212 8.91 10.40 49.11
N ALA A 213 9.05 11.73 49.15
CA ALA A 213 7.99 12.64 48.71
C ALA A 213 7.63 12.43 47.23
N GLY A 214 8.64 12.29 46.36
CA GLY A 214 8.43 12.03 44.94
C GLY A 214 7.71 10.71 44.66
N CYS A 215 8.10 9.62 45.34
CA CYS A 215 7.41 8.33 45.18
C CYS A 215 5.99 8.34 45.76
N ALA A 216 5.75 9.08 46.84
CA ALA A 216 4.42 9.25 47.41
C ALA A 216 3.48 10.02 46.46
N VAL A 217 3.97 11.08 45.81
CA VAL A 217 3.24 11.79 44.76
C VAL A 217 2.96 10.87 43.56
N ALA A 218 3.97 10.13 43.09
CA ALA A 218 3.80 9.17 42.00
C ALA A 218 2.76 8.09 42.34
N SER A 219 2.72 7.63 43.59
CA SER A 219 1.70 6.67 44.06
C SER A 219 0.30 7.28 44.07
N GLY A 220 0.15 8.55 44.47
CA GLY A 220 -1.12 9.27 44.42
C GLY A 220 -1.62 9.48 43.00
N VAL A 221 -0.73 9.83 42.06
CA VAL A 221 -1.06 9.96 40.63
C VAL A 221 -1.45 8.62 40.02
N ALA A 222 -0.70 7.55 40.32
CA ALA A 222 -1.02 6.19 39.86
C ALA A 222 -2.38 5.71 40.39
N TRP A 223 -2.73 6.08 41.62
CA TRP A 223 -4.04 5.75 42.20
C TRP A 223 -5.16 6.53 41.52
N TYR A 224 -4.98 7.83 41.27
CA TYR A 224 -5.95 8.64 40.53
C TYR A 224 -6.17 8.11 39.10
N ALA A 225 -5.09 7.74 38.40
CA ALA A 225 -5.18 7.12 37.08
C ALA A 225 -5.97 5.80 37.12
N LEU A 226 -5.75 4.96 38.14
CA LEU A 226 -6.53 3.72 38.32
C LEU A 226 -8.01 3.99 38.63
N ASP A 227 -8.33 5.10 39.30
CA ASP A 227 -9.70 5.50 39.62
C ASP A 227 -10.50 5.93 38.38
N ASP A 228 -9.84 6.67 37.48
CA ASP A 228 -10.41 7.12 36.21
C ASP A 228 -10.67 5.94 35.25
N LEU A 229 -9.83 4.90 35.33
CA LEU A 229 -9.92 3.66 34.55
C LEU A 229 -11.00 2.68 35.03
N ARG A 230 -11.84 3.01 36.02
CA ARG A 230 -12.88 2.11 36.57
C ARG A 230 -13.93 1.62 35.54
N VAL A 231 -13.98 2.24 34.36
CA VAL A 231 -14.86 1.87 33.24
C VAL A 231 -14.10 1.10 32.15
N GLU A 232 -12.78 0.92 32.29
CA GLU A 232 -11.92 0.25 31.31
C GLU A 232 -11.65 -1.23 31.62
N TYR A 233 -11.01 -1.92 30.68
CA TYR A 233 -10.92 -3.38 30.63
C TYR A 233 -9.79 -3.97 31.51
N PRO A 234 -9.79 -5.29 31.77
CA PRO A 234 -8.91 -5.91 32.76
C PRO A 234 -7.41 -5.69 32.53
N LEU A 235 -6.94 -5.61 31.28
CA LEU A 235 -5.52 -5.40 31.00
C LEU A 235 -5.09 -3.97 31.34
N ALA A 236 -5.90 -2.96 31.02
CA ALA A 236 -5.68 -1.56 31.41
C ALA A 236 -5.71 -1.40 32.94
N ILE A 237 -6.64 -2.09 33.61
CA ILE A 237 -6.68 -2.15 35.07
C ILE A 237 -5.41 -2.84 35.60
N MET A 238 -4.97 -3.95 35.01
CA MET A 238 -3.77 -4.68 35.42
C MET A 238 -2.49 -3.86 35.21
N THR A 239 -2.35 -3.11 34.10
CA THR A 239 -1.20 -2.24 33.87
C THR A 239 -1.19 -1.04 34.81
N ALA A 240 -2.35 -0.45 35.09
CA ALA A 240 -2.49 0.60 36.10
C ALA A 240 -2.20 0.09 37.52
N GLN A 241 -2.69 -1.11 37.88
CA GLN A 241 -2.36 -1.78 39.14
C GLN A 241 -0.86 -2.10 39.25
N PHE A 242 -0.24 -2.53 38.15
CA PHE A 242 1.21 -2.78 38.09
C PHE A 242 2.00 -1.49 38.33
N ALA A 243 1.64 -0.39 37.66
CA ALA A 243 2.27 0.91 37.86
C ALA A 243 2.09 1.44 39.29
N LEU A 244 0.88 1.28 39.86
CA LEU A 244 0.60 1.62 41.26
C LEU A 244 1.43 0.76 42.22
N GLY A 245 1.50 -0.55 41.99
CA GLY A 245 2.30 -1.48 42.78
C GLY A 245 3.77 -1.08 42.79
N LEU A 246 4.33 -0.74 41.63
CA LEU A 246 5.70 -0.26 41.51
C LEU A 246 5.95 1.04 42.31
N ALA A 247 5.03 2.01 42.22
CA ALA A 247 5.13 3.29 42.93
C ALA A 247 5.02 3.12 44.46
N VAL A 248 4.07 2.28 44.91
CA VAL A 248 3.86 1.99 46.34
C VAL A 248 5.06 1.23 46.92
N VAL A 249 5.55 0.19 46.23
CA VAL A 249 6.76 -0.54 46.64
C VAL A 249 7.95 0.40 46.76
N SER A 250 8.16 1.27 45.76
CA SER A 250 9.24 2.26 45.81
C SER A 250 9.11 3.22 47.00
N THR A 251 7.89 3.68 47.30
CA THR A 251 7.60 4.52 48.48
C THR A 251 7.92 3.79 49.78
N LEU A 252 7.50 2.54 49.91
CA LEU A 252 7.76 1.70 51.08
C LEU A 252 9.27 1.46 51.29
N VAL A 253 10.01 1.20 50.20
CA VAL A 253 11.47 1.03 50.25
C VAL A 253 12.14 2.25 50.88
N PHE A 254 11.82 3.46 50.43
CA PHE A 254 12.40 4.69 51.00
C PHE A 254 11.87 5.02 52.41
N ALA A 255 10.64 4.62 52.73
CA ALA A 255 10.06 4.80 54.07
C ALA A 255 10.76 3.92 55.12
N VAL A 256 10.95 2.63 54.80
CA VAL A 256 11.52 1.60 55.71
C VAL A 256 13.04 1.73 55.79
N CYS A 257 13.73 1.85 54.66
CA CYS A 257 15.18 1.90 54.60
C CYS A 257 15.70 3.27 55.06
N ARG A 258 15.80 3.55 56.36
CA ARG A 258 16.14 4.92 56.83
C ARG A 258 17.59 5.33 56.59
N THR A 259 18.53 4.38 56.54
CA THR A 259 19.97 4.65 56.53
C THR A 259 20.66 4.25 55.21
N ARG A 260 20.21 3.17 54.56
CA ARG A 260 20.70 2.73 53.25
C ARG A 260 19.66 1.87 52.54
N VAL A 261 19.55 1.99 51.22
CA VAL A 261 18.75 1.10 50.38
C VAL A 261 19.66 0.04 49.75
N PRO A 262 19.33 -1.26 49.81
CA PRO A 262 20.08 -2.28 49.08
C PRO A 262 20.01 -2.04 47.57
N MET A 263 21.15 -1.90 46.91
CA MET A 263 21.18 -1.63 45.46
C MET A 263 20.53 -2.72 44.63
N VAL A 264 20.64 -3.98 45.04
CA VAL A 264 19.95 -5.10 44.39
C VAL A 264 18.43 -4.90 44.36
N LEU A 265 17.85 -4.36 45.44
CA LEU A 265 16.41 -4.10 45.53
C LEU A 265 15.99 -2.95 44.60
N LEU A 266 16.78 -1.88 44.54
CA LEU A 266 16.53 -0.76 43.64
C LEU A 266 16.67 -1.17 42.16
N LEU A 267 17.70 -1.94 41.83
CA LEU A 267 17.93 -2.45 40.47
C LEU A 267 16.87 -3.49 40.06
N ALA A 268 16.37 -4.30 41.00
CA ALA A 268 15.27 -5.23 40.72
C ALA A 268 13.98 -4.48 40.37
N ILE A 269 13.67 -3.38 41.06
CA ILE A 269 12.56 -2.49 40.70
C ILE A 269 12.76 -1.95 39.27
N TYR A 270 13.96 -1.45 38.95
CA TYR A 270 14.27 -0.92 37.61
C TYR A 270 14.15 -1.98 36.50
N ALA A 271 14.60 -3.21 36.75
CA ALA A 271 14.54 -4.29 35.78
C ALA A 271 13.10 -4.70 35.42
N VAL A 272 12.15 -4.50 36.34
CA VAL A 272 10.74 -4.85 36.14
C VAL A 272 9.96 -3.74 35.42
N MET A 273 10.44 -2.49 35.44
CA MET A 273 9.76 -1.34 34.82
C MET A 273 9.38 -1.55 33.34
N PRO A 274 10.25 -2.04 32.44
CA PRO A 274 9.90 -2.22 31.04
C PRO A 274 8.74 -3.20 30.78
N ALA A 275 8.39 -4.06 31.75
CA ALA A 275 7.28 -5.00 31.61
C ALA A 275 5.93 -4.29 31.43
N HIS A 276 5.78 -3.04 31.91
CA HIS A 276 4.57 -2.26 31.69
C HIS A 276 4.26 -2.10 30.20
N THR A 277 5.24 -1.69 29.38
CA THR A 277 5.05 -1.50 27.94
C THR A 277 4.68 -2.80 27.24
N VAL A 278 5.29 -3.92 27.64
CA VAL A 278 4.91 -5.24 27.10
C VAL A 278 3.47 -5.60 27.45
N LEU A 279 3.04 -5.33 28.69
CA LEU A 279 1.70 -5.63 29.17
C LEU A 279 0.64 -4.70 28.57
N SER A 280 0.94 -3.41 28.36
CA SER A 280 0.00 -2.44 27.80
C SER A 280 -0.34 -2.70 26.34
N HIS A 281 0.59 -3.28 25.59
CA HIS A 281 0.39 -3.63 24.17
C HIS A 281 0.18 -5.13 23.94
N TRP A 282 0.08 -5.95 25.00
CA TRP A 282 0.01 -7.41 24.85
C TRP A 282 -1.19 -7.84 24.00
N SER A 283 -2.36 -7.23 24.20
CA SER A 283 -3.57 -7.56 23.45
C SER A 283 -3.43 -7.30 21.95
N ASP A 284 -2.69 -6.25 21.59
CA ASP A 284 -2.57 -5.75 20.21
C ASP A 284 -1.44 -6.49 19.48
N ASN A 285 -0.40 -6.89 20.24
CA ASN A 285 0.71 -7.72 19.76
C ASN A 285 0.34 -9.21 19.63
N GLU A 286 -0.73 -9.67 20.28
CA GLU A 286 -1.18 -11.06 20.24
C GLU A 286 -1.91 -11.38 18.93
N GLN A 287 -1.14 -11.82 17.94
CA GLN A 287 -1.62 -12.11 16.58
C GLN A 287 -1.81 -13.62 16.30
N ARG A 288 -1.80 -14.51 17.32
CA ARG A 288 -1.95 -15.96 17.05
C ARG A 288 -3.32 -16.28 16.48
N GLY A 289 -3.30 -16.96 15.34
CA GLY A 289 -4.51 -17.33 14.61
C GLY A 289 -5.27 -16.16 14.01
N HIS A 290 -4.65 -14.97 13.88
CA HIS A 290 -5.20 -13.88 13.08
C HIS A 290 -5.07 -14.23 11.60
N LEU A 291 -6.19 -14.55 10.97
CA LEU A 291 -6.26 -14.95 9.56
C LEU A 291 -6.94 -13.90 8.69
N PHE A 292 -7.23 -12.70 9.24
CA PHE A 292 -8.03 -11.70 8.54
C PHE A 292 -7.39 -11.19 7.26
N GLY A 293 -6.07 -10.96 7.26
CA GLY A 293 -5.33 -10.60 6.04
C GLY A 293 -5.33 -11.73 5.01
N PHE A 294 -5.20 -12.99 5.47
CA PHE A 294 -5.33 -14.17 4.60
C PHE A 294 -6.73 -14.25 4.02
N TRP A 295 -7.79 -14.19 4.83
CA TRP A 295 -9.18 -14.24 4.35
C TRP A 295 -9.52 -13.07 3.42
N PHE A 296 -9.10 -11.85 3.77
CA PHE A 296 -9.32 -10.67 2.96
C PHE A 296 -8.64 -10.79 1.59
N GLY A 297 -7.38 -11.25 1.54
CA GLY A 297 -6.67 -11.44 0.27
C GLY A 297 -7.12 -12.68 -0.51
N HIS A 298 -7.23 -13.83 0.16
CA HIS A 298 -7.53 -15.14 -0.42
C HIS A 298 -8.95 -15.20 -0.96
N ASP A 299 -9.94 -14.80 -0.16
CA ASP A 299 -11.35 -15.05 -0.44
C ASP A 299 -11.89 -14.15 -1.57
N MET A 300 -11.13 -13.12 -1.96
CA MET A 300 -11.35 -12.34 -3.19
C MET A 300 -11.19 -13.21 -4.45
N PHE A 301 -10.19 -14.10 -4.45
CA PHE A 301 -9.87 -14.97 -5.58
C PHE A 301 -10.60 -16.31 -5.50
N THR A 302 -10.63 -16.88 -4.29
CA THR A 302 -11.11 -18.23 -4.02
C THR A 302 -12.09 -18.18 -2.84
N PRO A 303 -13.35 -17.74 -3.06
CA PRO A 303 -14.35 -17.66 -1.99
C PRO A 303 -14.57 -19.04 -1.36
N PRO A 304 -14.63 -19.18 -0.03
CA PRO A 304 -14.79 -20.47 0.61
C PRO A 304 -16.11 -21.14 0.25
N VAL A 305 -16.14 -22.47 0.28
CA VAL A 305 -17.34 -23.28 0.06
C VAL A 305 -17.83 -23.86 1.39
N GLU A 306 -19.15 -23.93 1.55
CA GLU A 306 -19.77 -24.56 2.71
C GLU A 306 -19.79 -26.08 2.55
N THR A 307 -19.22 -26.80 3.51
CA THR A 307 -19.29 -28.27 3.65
C THR A 307 -20.71 -28.70 4.04
N LYS A 308 -21.01 -30.01 3.96
CA LYS A 308 -22.29 -30.56 4.43
C LYS A 308 -22.56 -30.28 5.91
N ASP A 309 -21.52 -30.13 6.72
CA ASP A 309 -21.61 -29.83 8.16
C ASP A 309 -21.72 -28.32 8.46
N GLY A 310 -21.85 -27.49 7.43
CA GLY A 310 -22.00 -26.04 7.55
C GLY A 310 -20.70 -25.26 7.78
N GLN A 311 -19.55 -25.94 7.81
CA GLN A 311 -18.23 -25.31 7.95
C GLN A 311 -17.69 -24.81 6.61
N LEU A 312 -16.98 -23.69 6.65
CA LEU A 312 -16.38 -23.09 5.46
C LEU A 312 -14.99 -23.70 5.19
N THR A 313 -14.75 -24.14 3.96
CA THR A 313 -13.51 -24.78 3.53
C THR A 313 -13.00 -24.23 2.20
N TYR A 314 -11.73 -24.49 1.92
CA TYR A 314 -11.06 -24.19 0.66
C TYR A 314 -10.68 -25.44 -0.12
N ASP A 315 -11.11 -26.63 0.34
CA ASP A 315 -10.82 -27.90 -0.32
C ASP A 315 -11.41 -27.94 -1.73
N ARG A 316 -10.54 -28.21 -2.72
CA ARG A 316 -10.91 -28.24 -4.13
C ARG A 316 -11.92 -29.33 -4.45
N LYS A 317 -11.80 -30.52 -3.84
CA LYS A 317 -12.72 -31.64 -4.10
C LYS A 317 -14.12 -31.32 -3.57
N GLU A 318 -14.20 -30.68 -2.40
CA GLU A 318 -15.46 -30.24 -1.83
C GLU A 318 -16.11 -29.15 -2.69
N ARG A 319 -15.34 -28.20 -3.22
CA ARG A 319 -15.86 -27.21 -4.17
C ARG A 319 -16.40 -27.88 -5.43
N GLU A 320 -15.63 -28.79 -6.03
CA GLU A 320 -16.05 -29.53 -7.22
C GLU A 320 -17.33 -30.34 -6.96
N ALA A 321 -17.48 -30.92 -5.77
CA ALA A 321 -18.70 -31.60 -5.36
C ALA A 321 -19.88 -30.63 -5.18
N ALA A 322 -19.67 -29.49 -4.54
CA ALA A 322 -20.69 -28.47 -4.32
C ALA A 322 -21.21 -27.85 -5.63
N LEU A 323 -20.32 -27.60 -6.60
CA LEU A 323 -20.69 -27.05 -7.91
C LEU A 323 -21.42 -28.05 -8.81
N LYS A 324 -21.25 -29.36 -8.59
CA LYS A 324 -21.98 -30.42 -9.32
C LYS A 324 -23.39 -30.68 -8.77
N ASP A 325 -23.63 -30.36 -7.50
CA ASP A 325 -24.94 -30.49 -6.86
C ASP A 325 -25.76 -29.19 -7.08
N PRO A 326 -26.86 -29.20 -7.84
CA PRO A 326 -27.63 -28.00 -8.14
C PRO A 326 -28.09 -27.21 -6.90
N ALA A 327 -28.44 -27.90 -5.81
CA ALA A 327 -28.92 -27.26 -4.59
C ALA A 327 -27.80 -26.46 -3.89
N ARG A 328 -26.57 -26.99 -3.92
CA ARG A 328 -25.39 -26.35 -3.32
C ARG A 328 -24.74 -25.35 -4.27
N ALA A 329 -24.75 -25.62 -5.57
CA ALA A 329 -24.23 -24.75 -6.61
C ALA A 329 -24.96 -23.40 -6.62
N LYS A 330 -26.27 -23.39 -6.31
CA LYS A 330 -27.03 -22.14 -6.16
C LYS A 330 -26.37 -21.17 -5.17
N PHE A 331 -25.82 -21.67 -4.06
CA PHE A 331 -25.24 -20.85 -2.98
C PHE A 331 -23.71 -20.78 -2.99
N THR A 332 -23.05 -21.48 -3.91
CA THR A 332 -21.59 -21.53 -3.98
C THR A 332 -21.08 -20.54 -5.04
N TYR A 333 -20.23 -19.60 -4.64
CA TYR A 333 -19.55 -18.74 -5.60
C TYR A 333 -18.47 -19.52 -6.36
N PRO A 334 -18.36 -19.34 -7.69
CA PRO A 334 -17.21 -19.83 -8.44
C PRO A 334 -15.94 -19.08 -8.00
N GLU A 335 -14.79 -19.69 -8.27
CA GLU A 335 -13.51 -18.99 -8.15
C GLU A 335 -13.42 -17.89 -9.22
N MET A 336 -12.69 -16.83 -8.91
CA MET A 336 -12.37 -15.80 -9.90
C MET A 336 -11.67 -16.47 -11.07
N THR A 337 -12.20 -16.26 -12.26
CA THR A 337 -11.75 -16.91 -13.49
C THR A 337 -10.28 -16.61 -13.79
N PRO A 338 -9.56 -17.54 -14.45
CA PRO A 338 -8.18 -17.30 -14.82
C PRO A 338 -8.00 -16.09 -15.73
N HIS A 339 -6.86 -15.43 -15.65
CA HIS A 339 -6.50 -14.26 -16.46
C HIS A 339 -7.47 -13.09 -16.30
N THR A 340 -7.94 -12.86 -15.08
CA THR A 340 -8.86 -11.77 -14.73
C THR A 340 -8.11 -10.46 -14.47
N VAL A 341 -8.74 -9.33 -14.81
CA VAL A 341 -8.35 -8.01 -14.32
C VAL A 341 -9.11 -7.68 -13.03
N LEU A 342 -8.39 -7.53 -11.93
CA LEU A 342 -8.93 -7.10 -10.63
C LEU A 342 -8.63 -5.61 -10.43
N PHE A 343 -9.69 -4.80 -10.44
CA PHE A 343 -9.61 -3.44 -9.91
C PHE A 343 -9.67 -3.49 -8.39
N GLY A 344 -8.55 -3.23 -7.73
CA GLY A 344 -8.48 -3.36 -6.27
C GLY A 344 -7.10 -3.06 -5.74
N GLY A 345 -6.92 -3.30 -4.45
CA GLY A 345 -5.72 -2.92 -3.73
C GLY A 345 -5.74 -1.44 -3.36
N THR A 346 -6.80 -0.99 -2.69
CA THR A 346 -7.00 0.42 -2.30
C THR A 346 -7.32 0.56 -0.81
N ASP A 347 -6.67 1.53 -0.13
CA ASP A 347 -6.64 1.76 1.33
C ASP A 347 -5.70 0.80 2.11
N PRO A 348 -5.56 0.81 3.47
CA PRO A 348 -4.44 0.16 4.16
C PRO A 348 -4.38 -1.37 3.95
N GLY A 349 -5.46 -1.97 3.41
CA GLY A 349 -5.54 -3.38 2.99
C GLY A 349 -4.94 -3.70 1.60
N ARG A 350 -4.40 -2.73 0.85
CA ARG A 350 -3.79 -2.91 -0.50
C ARG A 350 -2.78 -4.06 -0.58
N PHE A 351 -2.11 -4.33 0.54
CA PHE A 351 -1.10 -5.38 0.62
C PHE A 351 -1.68 -6.77 0.41
N CYS A 352 -2.91 -7.05 0.85
CA CYS A 352 -3.40 -8.43 0.89
C CYS A 352 -3.53 -9.06 -0.50
N PRO A 353 -4.35 -8.55 -1.45
CA PRO A 353 -4.48 -9.20 -2.77
C PRO A 353 -3.17 -9.15 -3.57
N THR A 354 -2.39 -8.08 -3.42
CA THR A 354 -1.07 -7.94 -4.06
C THR A 354 -0.07 -8.98 -3.53
N TYR A 355 -0.04 -9.19 -2.21
CA TYR A 355 0.78 -10.21 -1.55
C TYR A 355 0.34 -11.62 -1.96
N MET A 356 -0.96 -11.87 -2.09
CA MET A 356 -1.43 -13.17 -2.56
C MET A 356 -0.93 -13.51 -3.97
N ILE A 357 -0.97 -12.53 -4.87
CA ILE A 357 -0.49 -12.70 -6.25
C ILE A 357 1.04 -12.83 -6.29
N PHE A 358 1.78 -11.90 -5.68
CA PHE A 358 3.23 -11.77 -5.87
C PHE A 358 4.10 -12.45 -4.81
N CYS A 359 3.51 -12.92 -3.70
CA CYS A 359 4.23 -13.61 -2.63
C CYS A 359 3.66 -15.02 -2.40
N GLU A 360 2.40 -15.16 -1.98
CA GLU A 360 1.80 -16.47 -1.64
C GLU A 360 1.87 -17.44 -2.83
N SER A 361 1.58 -16.96 -4.05
CA SER A 361 1.60 -17.78 -5.27
C SER A 361 3.01 -18.22 -5.71
N PHE A 362 4.08 -17.67 -5.12
CA PHE A 362 5.48 -18.04 -5.38
C PHE A 362 6.09 -18.91 -4.27
N ILE A 363 5.42 -19.06 -3.13
CA ILE A 363 5.81 -20.01 -2.08
C ILE A 363 5.57 -21.44 -2.62
N LYS A 364 6.35 -22.45 -2.21
CA LYS A 364 6.08 -23.83 -2.67
C LYS A 364 4.73 -24.33 -2.15
N PRO A 365 3.96 -25.12 -2.92
CA PRO A 365 2.62 -25.58 -2.52
C PRO A 365 2.56 -26.19 -1.11
N GLU A 366 3.60 -26.94 -0.68
CA GLU A 366 3.63 -27.60 0.63
C GLU A 366 3.77 -26.63 1.81
N GLN A 367 4.15 -25.37 1.53
CA GLN A 367 4.37 -24.33 2.51
C GLN A 367 3.23 -23.30 2.54
N ARG A 368 2.31 -23.34 1.57
CA ARG A 368 1.14 -22.45 1.50
C ARG A 368 0.07 -22.88 2.49
N ARG A 369 -0.73 -21.93 2.97
CA ARG A 369 -1.91 -22.28 3.79
C ARG A 369 -3.00 -22.97 2.97
N ASN A 370 -3.12 -22.59 1.70
CA ASN A 370 -3.89 -23.32 0.70
C ASN A 370 -2.92 -23.82 -0.40
N PRO A 371 -2.57 -25.12 -0.42
CA PRO A 371 -1.64 -25.68 -1.40
C PRO A 371 -2.06 -25.49 -2.86
N ASP A 372 -3.37 -25.40 -3.12
CA ASP A 372 -3.93 -25.24 -4.47
C ASP A 372 -4.00 -23.77 -4.93
N PHE A 373 -3.63 -22.81 -4.09
CA PHE A 373 -3.73 -21.39 -4.41
C PHE A 373 -2.57 -20.91 -5.29
N ASP A 374 -2.86 -20.48 -6.51
CA ASP A 374 -1.90 -19.83 -7.42
C ASP A 374 -2.63 -18.82 -8.31
N ARG A 375 -2.34 -17.54 -8.12
CA ARG A 375 -2.97 -16.42 -8.86
C ARG A 375 -1.96 -15.54 -9.60
N ARG A 376 -0.82 -16.11 -10.04
CA ARG A 376 0.18 -15.43 -10.91
C ARG A 376 -0.41 -14.93 -12.23
N ASP A 377 -1.62 -15.36 -12.54
CA ASP A 377 -2.36 -15.07 -13.75
C ASP A 377 -3.22 -13.80 -13.67
N VAL A 378 -3.36 -13.16 -12.50
CA VAL A 378 -4.24 -12.00 -12.29
C VAL A 378 -3.52 -10.67 -12.54
N TYR A 379 -4.21 -9.75 -13.22
CA TYR A 379 -3.79 -8.36 -13.34
C TYR A 379 -4.43 -7.53 -12.22
N ILE A 380 -3.64 -7.09 -11.23
CA ILE A 380 -4.12 -6.22 -10.16
C ILE A 380 -3.83 -4.75 -10.45
N ILE A 381 -4.87 -3.92 -10.43
CA ILE A 381 -4.81 -2.49 -10.75
C ILE A 381 -5.61 -1.67 -9.71
N THR A 382 -4.97 -0.72 -9.02
CA THR A 382 -5.69 0.19 -8.11
C THR A 382 -6.53 1.23 -8.87
N GLN A 383 -7.73 1.50 -8.37
CA GLN A 383 -8.60 2.58 -8.88
C GLN A 383 -8.01 3.97 -8.58
N ASN A 384 -7.33 4.14 -7.46
CA ASN A 384 -7.06 5.46 -6.86
C ASN A 384 -5.98 6.25 -7.62
N ALA A 385 -5.08 5.57 -8.33
CA ALA A 385 -3.91 6.19 -8.94
C ALA A 385 -3.94 6.22 -10.48
N LEU A 386 -5.03 5.80 -11.14
CA LEU A 386 -5.04 5.65 -12.61
C LEU A 386 -4.81 6.96 -13.38
N ALA A 387 -5.24 8.10 -12.85
CA ALA A 387 -4.98 9.42 -13.42
C ALA A 387 -3.54 9.92 -13.17
N ASP A 388 -2.77 9.24 -12.31
CA ASP A 388 -1.37 9.55 -12.07
C ASP A 388 -0.50 8.96 -13.19
N ALA A 389 0.19 9.83 -13.93
CA ALA A 389 1.04 9.42 -15.05
C ALA A 389 2.16 8.46 -14.62
N THR A 390 2.73 8.62 -13.42
CA THR A 390 3.79 7.74 -12.91
C THR A 390 3.24 6.35 -12.57
N TYR A 391 1.99 6.27 -12.10
CA TYR A 391 1.32 4.99 -11.90
C TYR A 391 0.93 4.32 -13.23
N LEU A 392 0.50 5.09 -14.24
CA LEU A 392 0.26 4.57 -15.59
C LEU A 392 1.52 3.96 -16.22
N MET A 393 2.69 4.56 -15.97
CA MET A 393 3.97 3.97 -16.40
C MET A 393 4.28 2.67 -15.66
N TYR A 394 3.98 2.64 -14.36
CA TYR A 394 4.14 1.45 -13.55
C TYR A 394 3.26 0.29 -14.05
N ILE A 395 1.96 0.50 -14.26
CA ILE A 395 1.09 -0.58 -14.76
C ILE A 395 1.48 -1.02 -16.18
N ARG A 396 1.94 -0.11 -17.04
CA ARG A 396 2.47 -0.47 -18.36
C ARG A 396 3.71 -1.33 -18.24
N ALA A 397 4.65 -0.97 -17.36
CA ALA A 397 5.85 -1.78 -17.14
C ALA A 397 5.53 -3.23 -16.70
N HIS A 398 4.40 -3.45 -16.03
CA HIS A 398 3.98 -4.77 -15.54
C HIS A 398 3.20 -5.53 -16.61
N TYR A 399 2.11 -4.93 -17.09
CA TYR A 399 1.09 -5.63 -17.86
C TYR A 399 1.00 -5.20 -19.33
N ASN A 400 1.81 -4.25 -19.79
CA ASN A 400 1.83 -3.74 -21.16
C ASN A 400 3.24 -3.28 -21.56
N ARG A 401 4.25 -4.12 -21.30
CA ARG A 401 5.67 -3.73 -21.33
C ARG A 401 6.13 -3.32 -22.71
N SER A 402 5.52 -3.89 -23.75
CA SER A 402 5.73 -3.51 -25.14
C SER A 402 5.54 -2.02 -25.43
N THR A 403 4.79 -1.29 -24.59
CA THR A 403 4.49 0.14 -24.74
C THR A 403 5.19 1.05 -23.72
N GLN A 404 6.05 0.50 -22.88
CA GLN A 404 6.79 1.26 -21.85
C GLN A 404 8.28 1.16 -22.06
N LYS A 405 8.87 2.21 -22.63
CA LYS A 405 10.31 2.44 -22.65
C LYS A 405 10.76 3.17 -21.38
N ASP A 406 11.79 2.66 -20.73
CA ASP A 406 12.37 3.29 -19.54
C ASP A 406 13.41 4.34 -19.99
N PRO A 407 13.27 5.63 -19.62
CA PRO A 407 14.29 6.62 -19.89
C PRO A 407 15.55 6.38 -19.05
N PRO A 408 16.72 6.88 -19.48
CA PRO A 408 17.95 6.81 -18.70
C PRO A 408 17.77 7.60 -17.38
N PHE A 409 17.92 6.91 -16.25
CA PHE A 409 17.63 7.48 -14.93
C PHE A 409 18.68 8.50 -14.49
N PHE A 410 19.97 8.18 -14.60
CA PHE A 410 21.04 9.06 -14.12
C PHE A 410 21.19 10.28 -15.03
N ALA A 411 21.18 10.09 -16.34
CA ALA A 411 21.18 11.21 -17.28
C ALA A 411 19.91 12.05 -17.13
N GLY A 412 18.75 11.42 -16.89
CA GLY A 412 17.53 12.13 -16.56
C GLY A 412 17.64 12.95 -15.27
N CYS A 413 18.35 12.47 -14.24
CA CYS A 413 18.56 13.24 -13.01
C CYS A 413 19.42 14.48 -13.28
N VAL A 414 20.48 14.34 -14.07
CA VAL A 414 21.29 15.47 -14.54
C VAL A 414 20.39 16.46 -15.28
N ASP A 415 19.60 15.97 -16.21
CA ASP A 415 18.68 16.77 -17.03
C ASP A 415 17.64 17.53 -16.20
N HIS A 416 17.09 16.87 -15.18
CA HIS A 416 16.15 17.46 -14.22
C HIS A 416 16.79 18.59 -13.43
N ILE A 417 18.00 18.39 -12.89
CA ILE A 417 18.73 19.42 -12.14
C ILE A 417 19.11 20.58 -13.08
N GLN A 418 19.56 20.30 -14.30
CA GLN A 418 19.83 21.32 -15.30
C GLN A 418 18.60 22.17 -15.60
N GLY A 419 17.44 21.53 -15.72
CA GLY A 419 16.15 22.19 -15.89
C GLY A 419 15.76 23.05 -14.70
N ALA A 420 15.94 22.55 -13.47
CA ALA A 420 15.64 23.29 -12.24
C ALA A 420 16.48 24.57 -12.08
N LEU A 421 17.70 24.58 -12.62
CA LEU A 421 18.63 25.72 -12.61
C LEU A 421 18.33 26.78 -13.69
N LEU A 422 17.41 26.51 -14.62
CA LEU A 422 17.01 27.49 -15.64
C LEU A 422 16.06 28.56 -15.05
N SER A 423 16.14 29.78 -15.58
CA SER A 423 15.15 30.83 -15.26
C SER A 423 13.76 30.38 -15.71
N LYS A 424 12.70 30.92 -15.09
CA LYS A 424 11.31 30.52 -15.42
C LYS A 424 11.00 30.66 -16.91
N GLY A 425 11.41 31.77 -17.54
CA GLY A 425 11.21 32.00 -18.97
C GLY A 425 11.97 31.01 -19.88
N GLU A 426 13.19 30.62 -19.53
CA GLU A 426 13.96 29.63 -20.30
C GLU A 426 13.45 28.20 -20.08
N ARG A 427 12.95 27.88 -18.87
CA ARG A 427 12.22 26.63 -18.62
C ARG A 427 10.97 26.53 -19.49
N ASP A 428 10.20 27.61 -19.59
CA ASP A 428 8.98 27.62 -20.40
C ASP A 428 9.28 27.49 -21.91
N LYS A 429 10.40 28.06 -22.39
CA LYS A 429 10.88 27.84 -23.77
C LYS A 429 11.27 26.39 -23.99
N ARG A 430 12.05 25.83 -23.07
CA ARG A 430 12.48 24.42 -23.10
C ARG A 430 11.30 23.44 -23.07
N ALA A 431 10.31 23.67 -22.21
CA ALA A 431 9.09 22.86 -22.13
C ALA A 431 8.27 22.90 -23.43
N ARG A 432 8.34 24.02 -24.16
CA ARG A 432 7.71 24.21 -25.49
C ARG A 432 8.60 23.78 -26.65
N GLY A 433 9.75 23.16 -26.40
CA GLY A 433 10.70 22.77 -27.46
C GLY A 433 11.30 23.93 -28.26
N GLN A 434 11.19 25.17 -27.75
CA GLN A 434 11.75 26.36 -28.39
C GLN A 434 13.24 26.50 -28.06
N PRO A 435 14.05 27.14 -28.93
CA PRO A 435 15.43 27.45 -28.62
C PRO A 435 15.55 28.20 -27.28
N PHE A 436 16.38 27.68 -26.38
CA PHE A 436 16.58 28.21 -25.04
C PHE A 436 18.07 28.34 -24.72
N HIS A 437 18.42 29.22 -23.77
CA HIS A 437 19.77 29.49 -23.35
C HIS A 437 20.10 28.86 -21.99
N MET A 438 21.21 28.10 -21.94
CA MET A 438 21.70 27.44 -20.73
C MET A 438 22.70 28.34 -19.98
N GLY A 439 22.39 28.66 -18.73
CA GLY A 439 23.32 29.39 -17.84
C GLY A 439 24.61 28.61 -17.54
N ALA A 440 25.64 29.28 -17.02
CA ALA A 440 26.94 28.66 -16.69
C ALA A 440 26.80 27.49 -15.69
N ALA A 441 25.97 27.65 -14.65
CA ALA A 441 25.71 26.60 -13.67
C ALA A 441 25.02 25.36 -14.30
N SER A 442 24.03 25.57 -15.17
CA SER A 442 23.34 24.46 -15.86
C SER A 442 24.27 23.73 -16.85
N ARG A 443 25.16 24.46 -17.53
CA ARG A 443 26.22 23.86 -18.36
C ARG A 443 27.22 23.04 -17.55
N LEU A 444 27.62 23.53 -16.37
CA LEU A 444 28.51 22.80 -15.46
C LEU A 444 27.88 21.49 -14.98
N VAL A 445 26.61 21.52 -14.57
CA VAL A 445 25.87 20.30 -14.18
C VAL A 445 25.76 19.31 -15.34
N GLY A 446 25.64 19.81 -16.58
CA GLY A 446 25.63 18.98 -17.79
C GLY A 446 26.88 18.13 -18.00
N LEU A 447 28.03 18.53 -17.44
CA LEU A 447 29.23 17.69 -17.45
C LEU A 447 29.02 16.39 -16.64
N GLY A 448 28.04 16.35 -15.75
CA GLY A 448 27.61 15.15 -15.04
C GLY A 448 27.11 14.04 -15.98
N GLU A 449 26.67 14.37 -17.21
CA GLU A 449 26.25 13.36 -18.20
C GLU A 449 27.36 12.34 -18.52
N TYR A 450 28.63 12.76 -18.51
CA TYR A 450 29.76 11.88 -18.80
C TYR A 450 29.90 10.75 -17.77
N ILE A 451 29.52 11.01 -16.52
CA ILE A 451 29.50 10.02 -15.44
C ILE A 451 28.16 9.26 -15.45
N ALA A 452 27.07 9.93 -15.79
CA ALA A 452 25.74 9.35 -15.80
C ALA A 452 25.56 8.25 -16.86
N ARG A 453 26.05 8.45 -18.10
CA ARG A 453 25.84 7.50 -19.21
C ARG A 453 26.39 6.09 -18.94
N PRO A 454 27.63 5.91 -18.41
CA PRO A 454 28.09 4.59 -17.99
C PRO A 454 27.23 3.95 -16.91
N LEU A 455 26.68 4.74 -15.98
CA LEU A 455 25.78 4.25 -14.93
C LEU A 455 24.43 3.84 -15.52
N ASP A 456 23.87 4.60 -16.45
CA ASP A 456 22.64 4.23 -17.16
C ASP A 456 22.80 2.93 -17.94
N TRP A 457 23.95 2.71 -18.58
CA TRP A 457 24.25 1.43 -19.22
C TRP A 457 24.35 0.30 -18.19
N LEU A 458 25.07 0.50 -17.08
CA LEU A 458 25.21 -0.54 -16.06
C LEU A 458 23.87 -0.91 -15.40
N PHE A 459 23.11 0.09 -14.97
CA PHE A 459 21.89 -0.12 -14.19
C PHE A 459 20.65 -0.38 -15.07
N GLY A 460 20.55 0.25 -16.23
CA GLY A 460 19.46 0.03 -17.18
C GLY A 460 19.70 -1.19 -18.07
N GLU A 461 20.74 -1.13 -18.90
CA GLU A 461 21.00 -2.13 -19.94
C GLU A 461 21.48 -3.48 -19.39
N LYS A 462 22.39 -3.47 -18.41
CA LYS A 462 22.94 -4.73 -17.86
C LYS A 462 22.08 -5.30 -16.74
N ILE A 463 21.87 -4.54 -15.66
CA ILE A 463 21.16 -5.02 -14.47
C ILE A 463 19.65 -5.02 -14.70
N GLY A 464 19.07 -3.90 -15.14
CA GLY A 464 17.63 -3.73 -15.32
C GLY A 464 17.02 -4.72 -16.31
N LYS A 465 17.60 -4.86 -17.51
CA LYS A 465 17.13 -5.86 -18.49
C LYS A 465 17.31 -7.29 -17.99
N GLY A 466 18.38 -7.59 -17.25
CA GLY A 466 18.59 -8.90 -16.65
C GLY A 466 17.50 -9.27 -15.63
N ILE A 467 17.13 -8.32 -14.76
CA ILE A 467 16.04 -8.51 -13.80
C ILE A 467 14.68 -8.66 -14.51
N GLU A 468 14.41 -7.85 -15.54
CA GLU A 468 13.17 -7.99 -16.33
C GLU A 468 13.09 -9.33 -17.07
N ARG A 469 14.21 -9.81 -17.61
CA ARG A 469 14.30 -11.13 -18.24
C ARG A 469 13.94 -12.22 -17.23
N GLU A 470 14.51 -12.16 -16.03
CA GLU A 470 14.21 -13.12 -14.96
C GLU A 470 12.74 -13.07 -14.53
N ARG A 471 12.20 -11.87 -14.30
CA ARG A 471 10.79 -11.69 -13.92
C ARG A 471 9.82 -12.22 -14.96
N ARG A 472 10.11 -12.06 -16.26
CA ARG A 472 9.18 -12.44 -17.32
C ARG A 472 9.34 -13.89 -17.77
N ALA A 473 10.54 -14.43 -17.69
CA ALA A 473 10.88 -15.69 -18.34
C ALA A 473 11.81 -16.62 -17.53
N GLY A 474 12.23 -16.25 -16.31
CA GLY A 474 13.19 -17.03 -15.52
C GLY A 474 12.81 -18.51 -15.36
N SER A 475 11.56 -18.79 -14.98
CA SER A 475 11.02 -20.15 -14.86
C SER A 475 10.75 -20.86 -16.19
N SER A 476 10.95 -20.19 -17.34
CA SER A 476 10.67 -20.74 -18.67
C SER A 476 11.88 -21.46 -19.29
N PHE A 477 13.08 -21.24 -18.75
CA PHE A 477 14.27 -21.94 -19.20
C PHE A 477 14.19 -23.44 -18.83
N PHE A 478 14.63 -24.28 -19.77
CA PHE A 478 14.67 -25.73 -19.63
C PHE A 478 15.78 -26.15 -18.66
N GLU A 479 15.39 -26.94 -17.67
CA GLU A 479 16.29 -27.77 -16.86
C GLU A 479 16.17 -29.22 -17.34
N PRO A 480 17.20 -30.08 -17.13
CA PRO A 480 17.15 -31.48 -17.54
C PRO A 480 15.89 -32.23 -17.08
N GLU A 481 15.40 -31.91 -15.89
CA GLU A 481 14.24 -32.53 -15.24
C GLU A 481 12.91 -32.19 -15.94
N HIS A 482 12.88 -31.11 -16.74
CA HIS A 482 11.69 -30.72 -17.51
C HIS A 482 11.38 -31.69 -18.65
N PHE A 483 12.32 -32.55 -19.05
CA PHE A 483 12.11 -33.57 -20.08
C PHE A 483 11.63 -34.89 -19.46
N THR A 484 10.35 -34.93 -19.13
CA THR A 484 9.69 -36.05 -18.46
C THR A 484 9.74 -37.35 -19.28
N ASN A 485 9.63 -37.24 -20.60
CA ASN A 485 9.76 -38.37 -21.53
C ASN A 485 10.72 -38.04 -22.68
N VAL A 486 12.02 -37.97 -22.35
CA VAL A 486 13.07 -37.58 -23.29
C VAL A 486 13.20 -38.54 -24.47
N LYS A 487 12.91 -39.84 -24.29
CA LYS A 487 12.95 -40.84 -25.37
C LYS A 487 11.87 -40.60 -26.42
N ALA A 488 10.63 -40.34 -26.00
CA ALA A 488 9.55 -40.02 -26.91
C ALA A 488 9.81 -38.71 -27.67
N LEU A 489 10.38 -37.70 -26.99
CA LEU A 489 10.80 -36.47 -27.65
C LEU A 489 11.91 -36.72 -28.68
N ALA A 490 12.94 -37.50 -28.31
CA ALA A 490 14.04 -37.84 -29.21
C ALA A 490 13.55 -38.57 -30.47
N ALA A 491 12.62 -39.51 -30.33
CA ALA A 491 12.03 -40.23 -31.46
C ALA A 491 11.31 -39.30 -32.45
N LYS A 492 10.66 -38.23 -31.96
CA LYS A 492 10.04 -37.21 -32.83
C LYS A 492 11.08 -36.32 -33.52
N LEU A 493 12.18 -36.02 -32.83
CA LEU A 493 13.26 -35.17 -33.36
C LEU A 493 14.19 -35.91 -34.33
N GLN A 494 14.25 -37.24 -34.28
CA GLN A 494 14.97 -38.02 -35.29
C GLN A 494 14.31 -37.91 -36.67
N SER A 495 15.13 -37.91 -37.72
CA SER A 495 14.67 -37.90 -39.10
C SER A 495 13.83 -39.15 -39.39
N GLY A 496 12.58 -38.98 -39.80
CA GLY A 496 11.69 -40.09 -40.15
C GLY A 496 10.51 -39.67 -41.04
N PRO A 497 9.82 -40.64 -41.67
CA PRO A 497 8.75 -40.36 -42.63
C PRO A 497 7.49 -39.71 -42.02
N GLN A 498 7.32 -39.75 -40.70
CA GLN A 498 6.21 -39.12 -39.97
C GLN A 498 6.63 -37.86 -39.20
N GLN A 499 7.82 -37.32 -39.46
CA GLN A 499 8.31 -36.14 -38.75
C GLN A 499 7.54 -34.88 -39.16
N ASP A 500 6.91 -34.21 -38.19
CA ASP A 500 6.18 -32.97 -38.42
C ASP A 500 7.13 -31.77 -38.68
N ALA A 501 6.57 -30.69 -39.22
CA ALA A 501 7.34 -29.51 -39.62
C ALA A 501 8.10 -28.85 -38.46
N LEU A 502 7.52 -28.84 -37.26
CA LEU A 502 8.17 -28.29 -36.06
C LEU A 502 9.31 -29.19 -35.61
N SER A 503 9.07 -30.49 -35.48
CA SER A 503 10.10 -31.48 -35.10
C SER A 503 11.30 -31.45 -36.04
N LYS A 504 11.05 -31.37 -37.35
CA LYS A 504 12.10 -31.26 -38.37
C LYS A 504 12.92 -29.97 -38.19
N TRP A 505 12.24 -28.84 -38.05
CA TRP A 505 12.90 -27.54 -37.84
C TRP A 505 13.72 -27.52 -36.55
N LEU A 506 13.20 -28.09 -35.46
CA LEU A 506 13.94 -28.20 -34.20
C LEU A 506 15.20 -29.05 -34.39
N ALA A 507 15.08 -30.22 -35.01
CA ALA A 507 16.21 -31.11 -35.27
C ALA A 507 17.32 -30.44 -36.10
N GLU A 508 16.96 -29.62 -37.09
CA GLU A 508 17.90 -28.83 -37.90
C GLU A 508 18.64 -27.74 -37.10
N LYS A 509 18.04 -27.28 -35.99
CA LYS A 509 18.62 -26.26 -35.12
C LYS A 509 19.40 -26.80 -33.92
N LEU A 510 19.31 -28.10 -33.66
CA LEU A 510 20.11 -28.74 -32.63
C LEU A 510 21.60 -28.77 -32.99
N SER A 511 22.45 -28.63 -31.97
CA SER A 511 23.88 -28.77 -32.10
C SER A 511 24.24 -30.19 -32.60
N GLU A 512 25.40 -30.34 -33.23
CA GLU A 512 25.83 -31.64 -33.72
C GLU A 512 25.98 -32.66 -32.58
N SER A 513 26.45 -32.21 -31.42
CA SER A 513 26.51 -33.01 -30.18
C SER A 513 25.14 -33.55 -29.77
N THR A 514 24.11 -32.71 -29.73
CA THR A 514 22.77 -33.13 -29.34
C THR A 514 22.15 -34.07 -30.37
N ARG A 515 22.35 -33.81 -31.67
CA ARG A 515 21.87 -34.70 -32.74
C ARG A 515 22.44 -36.11 -32.65
N ARG A 516 23.73 -36.26 -32.28
CA ARG A 516 24.35 -37.57 -32.03
C ARG A 516 23.75 -38.28 -30.83
N LEU A 517 23.34 -37.51 -29.81
CA LEU A 517 22.71 -38.04 -28.59
C LEU A 517 21.24 -38.44 -28.78
N LEU A 518 20.56 -37.99 -29.84
CA LEU A 518 19.16 -38.36 -30.09
C LEU A 518 18.96 -39.88 -30.20
N ALA A 519 19.96 -40.62 -30.67
CA ALA A 519 19.95 -42.09 -30.77
C ALA A 519 20.65 -42.79 -29.59
N SER A 520 21.15 -42.03 -28.61
CA SER A 520 21.86 -42.56 -27.44
C SER A 520 20.90 -43.21 -26.44
N ALA A 521 21.40 -44.23 -25.73
CA ALA A 521 20.72 -44.80 -24.56
C ALA A 521 20.91 -43.93 -23.29
N ASP A 522 21.86 -42.99 -23.29
CA ASP A 522 22.12 -42.09 -22.15
C ASP A 522 21.13 -40.93 -22.13
N GLU A 523 20.00 -41.17 -21.45
CA GLU A 523 18.97 -40.15 -21.27
C GLU A 523 19.45 -38.94 -20.46
N GLY A 524 20.41 -39.12 -19.53
CA GLY A 524 20.89 -38.03 -18.68
C GLY A 524 21.71 -37.02 -19.48
N ALA A 525 22.63 -37.51 -20.31
CA ALA A 525 23.38 -36.68 -21.25
C ALA A 525 22.45 -36.01 -22.27
N LEU A 526 21.46 -36.73 -22.78
CA LEU A 526 20.50 -36.20 -23.74
C LEU A 526 19.63 -35.09 -23.14
N ARG A 527 19.11 -35.24 -21.92
CA ARG A 527 18.33 -34.20 -21.22
C ARG A 527 19.15 -32.91 -21.05
N LYS A 528 20.41 -33.02 -20.63
CA LYS A 528 21.32 -31.87 -20.48
C LYS A 528 21.59 -31.17 -21.81
N ALA A 529 21.85 -31.94 -22.87
CA ALA A 529 22.12 -31.41 -24.20
C ALA A 529 20.88 -30.72 -24.79
N LEU A 530 19.69 -31.33 -24.67
CA LEU A 530 18.43 -30.74 -25.12
C LEU A 530 18.09 -29.47 -24.32
N ALA A 531 18.32 -29.44 -23.00
CA ALA A 531 18.11 -28.26 -22.19
C ALA A 531 18.93 -27.07 -22.70
N ALA A 532 20.22 -27.27 -22.98
CA ALA A 532 21.11 -26.24 -23.50
C ALA A 532 20.63 -25.72 -24.87
N ASP A 533 20.40 -26.61 -25.84
CA ASP A 533 19.99 -26.22 -27.19
C ASP A 533 18.59 -25.56 -27.21
N PHE A 534 17.64 -26.07 -26.42
CA PHE A 534 16.29 -25.49 -26.35
C PHE A 534 16.31 -24.10 -25.71
N ASN A 535 17.16 -23.87 -24.71
CA ASN A 535 17.35 -22.55 -24.09
C ASN A 535 17.90 -21.51 -25.07
N GLU A 536 18.86 -21.90 -25.92
CA GLU A 536 19.34 -21.04 -26.99
C GLU A 536 18.22 -20.75 -28.01
N LEU A 537 17.42 -21.76 -28.35
CA LEU A 537 16.34 -21.64 -29.33
C LEU A 537 15.21 -20.71 -28.90
N ILE A 538 14.74 -20.80 -27.65
CA ILE A 538 13.63 -19.98 -27.16
C ILE A 538 13.99 -18.49 -27.02
N GLU A 539 15.29 -18.17 -26.90
CA GLU A 539 15.80 -16.80 -26.78
C GLU A 539 16.29 -16.22 -28.13
N ARG A 540 16.44 -17.05 -29.17
CA ARG A 540 17.06 -16.70 -30.45
C ARG A 540 16.51 -15.42 -31.11
N GLU A 541 15.22 -15.14 -30.99
CA GLU A 541 14.57 -14.00 -31.63
C GLU A 541 14.68 -12.68 -30.86
N MET A 542 15.24 -12.68 -29.63
CA MET A 542 15.28 -11.50 -28.77
C MET A 542 16.02 -10.29 -29.37
N PRO A 543 17.18 -10.45 -30.05
CA PRO A 543 17.87 -9.30 -30.64
C PRO A 543 17.03 -8.55 -31.69
N GLU A 544 16.30 -9.28 -32.53
CA GLU A 544 15.44 -8.66 -33.55
C GLU A 544 14.18 -8.05 -32.91
N ARG A 545 13.58 -8.71 -31.91
CA ARG A 545 12.47 -8.12 -31.14
C ARG A 545 12.85 -6.80 -30.49
N TRP A 546 14.07 -6.69 -29.96
CA TRP A 546 14.52 -5.42 -29.37
C TRP A 546 14.67 -4.32 -30.42
N ARG A 547 15.14 -4.65 -31.64
CA ARG A 547 15.18 -3.68 -32.75
C ARG A 547 13.78 -3.21 -33.13
N VAL A 548 12.81 -4.13 -33.25
CA VAL A 548 11.41 -3.78 -33.53
C VAL A 548 10.84 -2.90 -32.43
N PHE A 549 11.08 -3.24 -31.16
CA PHE A 549 10.66 -2.44 -30.01
C PHE A 549 11.19 -1.00 -30.10
N GLU A 550 12.48 -0.83 -30.41
CA GLU A 550 13.10 0.49 -30.60
C GLU A 550 12.53 1.24 -31.82
N ASP A 551 12.32 0.54 -32.95
CA ASP A 551 11.75 1.10 -34.17
C ASP A 551 10.32 1.61 -33.93
N LEU A 552 9.48 0.83 -33.25
CA LEU A 552 8.09 1.22 -32.93
C LEU A 552 8.04 2.47 -32.04
N HIS A 553 8.90 2.54 -31.02
CA HIS A 553 9.00 3.72 -30.16
C HIS A 553 9.52 4.95 -30.92
N ARG A 554 10.47 4.76 -31.84
CA ARG A 554 10.96 5.86 -32.70
C ARG A 554 9.85 6.37 -33.60
N ILE A 555 9.13 5.49 -34.30
CA ILE A 555 7.98 5.85 -35.16
C ILE A 555 6.95 6.64 -34.36
N TYR A 556 6.61 6.18 -33.16
CA TYR A 556 5.67 6.89 -32.28
C TYR A 556 6.18 8.28 -31.91
N ALA A 557 7.44 8.41 -31.49
CA ALA A 557 8.04 9.69 -31.08
C ALA A 557 8.08 10.70 -32.24
N ASP A 558 8.51 10.27 -33.43
CA ASP A 558 8.62 11.12 -34.62
C ASP A 558 7.24 11.68 -35.05
N HIS A 559 6.20 10.84 -35.00
CA HIS A 559 4.84 11.27 -35.32
C HIS A 559 4.22 12.12 -34.20
N ALA A 560 4.51 11.84 -32.93
CA ALA A 560 4.05 12.66 -31.82
C ALA A 560 4.67 14.08 -31.85
N GLU A 561 5.93 14.19 -32.30
CA GLU A 561 6.55 15.49 -32.57
C GLU A 561 5.90 16.20 -33.77
N SER A 562 5.62 15.47 -34.84
CA SER A 562 4.91 15.99 -36.02
C SER A 562 3.51 16.50 -35.67
N GLU A 563 2.76 15.75 -34.85
CA GLU A 563 1.45 16.15 -34.35
C GLU A 563 1.53 17.43 -33.51
N ARG A 564 2.52 17.54 -32.62
CA ARG A 564 2.73 18.73 -31.80
C ARG A 564 3.01 19.97 -32.64
N ARG A 565 3.92 19.86 -33.62
CA ARG A 565 4.23 20.95 -34.58
C ARG A 565 2.99 21.36 -35.37
N ALA A 566 2.17 20.39 -35.77
CA ALA A 566 0.91 20.65 -36.46
C ALA A 566 -0.08 21.40 -35.56
N GLN A 567 -0.27 20.97 -34.30
CA GLN A 567 -1.10 21.67 -33.32
C GLN A 567 -0.65 23.12 -33.11
N GLU A 568 0.65 23.36 -32.98
CA GLU A 568 1.21 24.71 -32.82
C GLU A 568 0.98 25.60 -34.05
N SER A 569 0.96 25.00 -35.25
CA SER A 569 0.63 25.70 -36.50
C SER A 569 -0.86 25.95 -36.72
N GLY A 570 -1.72 25.57 -35.76
CA GLY A 570 -3.18 25.71 -35.87
C GLY A 570 -3.84 24.65 -36.76
N ALA A 571 -3.24 23.46 -36.88
CA ALA A 571 -3.82 22.37 -37.66
C ALA A 571 -5.20 21.94 -37.13
N THR A 572 -6.09 21.63 -38.06
CA THR A 572 -7.45 21.15 -37.79
C THR A 572 -7.46 19.70 -37.30
N GLU A 573 -8.50 19.29 -36.56
CA GLU A 573 -8.62 17.90 -36.06
C GLU A 573 -8.51 16.83 -37.17
N PRO A 574 -9.06 16.99 -38.39
CA PRO A 574 -8.82 16.04 -39.49
C PRO A 574 -7.34 15.88 -39.87
N GLN A 575 -6.56 16.97 -39.84
CA GLN A 575 -5.13 16.92 -40.12
C GLN A 575 -4.37 16.18 -39.01
N LEU A 576 -4.70 16.46 -37.74
CA LEU A 576 -4.13 15.74 -36.60
C LEU A 576 -4.49 14.26 -36.64
N ARG A 577 -5.73 13.93 -37.00
CA ARG A 577 -6.17 12.54 -37.20
C ARG A 577 -5.36 11.85 -38.29
N GLY A 578 -5.13 12.51 -39.43
CA GLY A 578 -4.29 11.94 -40.50
C GLY A 578 -2.86 11.61 -40.05
N ILE A 579 -2.26 12.43 -39.18
CA ILE A 579 -0.94 12.13 -38.58
C ILE A 579 -1.00 10.88 -37.68
N ARG A 580 -2.06 10.76 -36.86
CA ARG A 580 -2.26 9.59 -35.99
C ARG A 580 -2.50 8.30 -36.79
N GLU A 581 -3.29 8.37 -37.87
CA GLU A 581 -3.52 7.24 -38.78
C GLU A 581 -2.24 6.83 -39.51
N ALA A 582 -1.45 7.79 -39.99
CA ALA A 582 -0.14 7.51 -40.61
C ALA A 582 0.84 6.84 -39.63
N ARG A 583 0.86 7.30 -38.37
CA ARG A 583 1.62 6.69 -37.28
C ARG A 583 1.24 5.22 -37.08
N GLU A 584 -0.06 4.94 -36.98
CA GLU A 584 -0.58 3.58 -36.80
C GLU A 584 -0.25 2.67 -38.00
N ALA A 585 -0.41 3.18 -39.22
CA ALA A 585 -0.05 2.46 -40.45
C ALA A 585 1.46 2.13 -40.51
N ALA A 586 2.32 3.09 -40.16
CA ALA A 586 3.78 2.89 -40.13
C ALA A 586 4.19 1.85 -39.08
N MET A 587 3.59 1.90 -37.88
CA MET A 587 3.82 0.89 -36.85
C MET A 587 3.34 -0.49 -37.30
N GLN A 588 2.16 -0.58 -37.93
CA GLN A 588 1.63 -1.85 -38.43
C GLN A 588 2.52 -2.45 -39.53
N ALA A 589 2.97 -1.64 -40.49
CA ALA A 589 3.86 -2.10 -41.55
C ALA A 589 5.17 -2.67 -40.98
N ARG A 590 5.73 -2.05 -39.92
CA ARG A 590 6.94 -2.56 -39.26
C ARG A 590 6.70 -3.89 -38.54
N ARG A 591 5.53 -4.08 -37.93
CA ARG A 591 5.11 -5.35 -37.32
C ARG A 591 4.97 -6.45 -38.38
N ASP A 592 4.26 -6.17 -39.46
CA ASP A 592 4.03 -7.14 -40.53
C ASP A 592 5.36 -7.61 -41.13
N GLN A 593 6.32 -6.70 -41.33
CA GLN A 593 7.67 -7.05 -41.76
C GLN A 593 8.38 -8.00 -40.77
N PHE A 594 8.21 -7.79 -39.46
CA PHE A 594 8.80 -8.66 -38.44
C PHE A 594 8.17 -10.05 -38.41
N PHE A 595 6.85 -10.16 -38.49
CA PHE A 595 6.18 -11.46 -38.44
C PHE A 595 6.34 -12.29 -39.73
N THR A 596 6.60 -11.65 -40.86
CA THR A 596 6.76 -12.31 -42.18
C THR A 596 8.19 -12.69 -42.54
N ASN A 597 9.21 -12.12 -41.90
CA ASN A 597 10.62 -12.35 -42.24
C ASN A 597 11.17 -13.74 -41.82
N GLY A 598 10.35 -14.60 -41.22
CA GLY A 598 10.74 -15.96 -40.80
C GLY A 598 11.65 -16.04 -39.57
N VAL A 599 11.97 -14.91 -38.92
CA VAL A 599 12.82 -14.86 -37.70
C VAL A 599 12.08 -15.42 -36.49
N THR A 600 10.75 -15.28 -36.44
CA THR A 600 9.97 -15.67 -35.27
C THR A 600 9.92 -17.19 -35.07
N PHE A 601 9.90 -17.62 -33.81
CA PHE A 601 9.67 -19.01 -33.42
C PHE A 601 8.25 -19.46 -33.78
N TYR A 602 7.26 -18.58 -33.57
CA TYR A 602 5.90 -18.81 -34.04
C TYR A 602 5.79 -18.54 -35.54
N GLN A 603 5.49 -19.58 -36.31
CA GLN A 603 5.16 -19.52 -37.74
C GLN A 603 3.95 -20.44 -37.99
N PRO A 604 2.84 -19.96 -38.61
CA PRO A 604 1.63 -20.75 -38.80
C PRO A 604 1.88 -22.10 -39.49
N GLU A 605 2.72 -22.11 -40.52
CA GLU A 605 3.07 -23.33 -41.27
C GLU A 605 3.88 -24.31 -40.42
N ARG A 606 4.78 -23.80 -39.57
CA ARG A 606 5.64 -24.62 -38.69
C ARG A 606 4.82 -25.32 -37.60
N LEU A 607 3.80 -24.63 -37.08
CA LEU A 607 2.96 -25.12 -35.97
C LEU A 607 1.60 -25.65 -36.43
N ALA A 608 1.40 -25.87 -37.73
CA ALA A 608 0.11 -26.30 -38.28
C ALA A 608 -0.40 -27.63 -37.69
N SER A 609 0.50 -28.52 -37.25
CA SER A 609 0.18 -29.80 -36.60
C SER A 609 -0.14 -29.65 -35.10
N VAL A 610 0.11 -28.49 -34.50
CA VAL A 610 -0.04 -28.26 -33.05
C VAL A 610 -1.36 -27.57 -32.77
N LYS A 611 -2.18 -28.16 -31.89
CA LYS A 611 -3.45 -27.57 -31.48
C LYS A 611 -3.22 -26.46 -30.45
N LEU A 612 -3.10 -25.22 -30.93
CA LEU A 612 -2.95 -24.04 -30.09
C LEU A 612 -4.33 -23.53 -29.63
N ASP A 613 -4.49 -23.29 -28.33
CA ASP A 613 -5.69 -22.65 -27.80
C ASP A 613 -5.77 -21.16 -28.21
N ALA A 614 -6.95 -20.56 -28.06
CA ALA A 614 -7.19 -19.17 -28.48
C ALA A 614 -6.29 -18.17 -27.73
N ARG A 615 -5.93 -18.46 -26.47
CA ARG A 615 -5.10 -17.58 -25.65
C ARG A 615 -3.66 -17.57 -26.17
N LEU A 616 -3.08 -18.74 -26.46
CA LEU A 616 -1.73 -18.87 -26.98
C LEU A 616 -1.62 -18.29 -28.40
N GLN A 617 -2.66 -18.44 -29.23
CA GLN A 617 -2.74 -17.77 -30.53
C GLN A 617 -2.73 -16.24 -30.42
N ARG A 618 -3.41 -15.66 -29.41
CA ARG A 618 -3.35 -14.21 -29.15
C ARG A 618 -1.97 -13.79 -28.65
N PHE A 619 -1.41 -14.55 -27.72
CA PHE A 619 -0.09 -14.27 -27.17
C PHE A 619 0.99 -14.24 -28.27
N ALA A 620 0.89 -15.15 -29.24
CA ALA A 620 1.78 -15.20 -30.40
C ALA A 620 1.74 -13.97 -31.32
N LYS A 621 0.68 -13.15 -31.24
CA LYS A 621 0.47 -11.96 -32.06
C LYS A 621 0.86 -10.65 -31.36
N GLN A 622 1.24 -10.69 -30.09
CA GLN A 622 1.59 -9.49 -29.32
C GLN A 622 3.02 -9.00 -29.62
N ASP A 623 3.24 -7.70 -29.41
CA ASP A 623 4.56 -7.05 -29.51
C ASP A 623 5.44 -7.43 -28.30
N LEU A 624 5.75 -8.71 -28.15
CA LEU A 624 6.43 -9.22 -26.95
C LEU A 624 7.89 -8.75 -26.85
N THR A 625 8.30 -8.44 -25.62
CA THR A 625 9.70 -8.28 -25.22
C THR A 625 10.24 -9.62 -24.69
N TRP A 626 10.76 -9.70 -23.45
CA TRP A 626 11.21 -10.95 -22.84
C TRP A 626 10.11 -12.01 -22.68
N ALA A 627 8.84 -11.59 -22.67
CA ALA A 627 7.69 -12.49 -22.66
C ALA A 627 7.63 -13.42 -23.89
N ALA A 628 8.36 -13.13 -24.98
CA ALA A 628 8.44 -14.06 -26.10
C ALA A 628 9.20 -15.35 -25.75
N ILE A 629 10.12 -15.33 -24.79
CA ILE A 629 10.74 -16.57 -24.28
C ILE A 629 9.67 -17.46 -23.64
N ARG A 630 8.76 -16.84 -22.88
CA ARG A 630 7.60 -17.49 -22.26
C ARG A 630 6.66 -18.08 -23.33
N LEU A 631 6.36 -17.32 -24.39
CA LEU A 631 5.61 -17.81 -25.54
C LEU A 631 6.27 -19.05 -26.16
N ASN A 632 7.57 -18.98 -26.45
CA ASN A 632 8.29 -20.06 -27.13
C ASN A 632 8.33 -21.33 -26.28
N ARG A 633 8.47 -21.18 -24.96
CA ARG A 633 8.32 -22.28 -24.00
C ARG A 633 6.92 -22.91 -24.06
N LEU A 634 5.86 -22.10 -24.03
CA LEU A 634 4.48 -22.60 -24.08
C LEU A 634 4.14 -23.28 -25.41
N LEU A 635 4.70 -22.81 -26.53
CA LEU A 635 4.54 -23.46 -27.84
C LEU A 635 5.17 -24.87 -27.85
N LEU A 636 6.32 -25.04 -27.20
CA LEU A 636 6.96 -26.36 -27.05
C LEU A 636 6.17 -27.28 -26.11
N GLU A 637 5.64 -26.75 -25.00
CA GLU A 637 4.75 -27.51 -24.11
C GLU A 637 3.48 -27.97 -24.83
N ALA A 638 2.89 -27.11 -25.66
CA ALA A 638 1.72 -27.46 -26.47
C ALA A 638 2.04 -28.50 -27.56
N ALA A 639 3.26 -28.46 -28.13
CA ALA A 639 3.70 -29.42 -29.14
C ALA A 639 4.06 -30.80 -28.56
N TYR A 640 4.59 -30.84 -27.34
CA TYR A 640 5.09 -32.06 -26.68
C TYR A 640 4.55 -32.22 -25.25
N PRO A 641 3.22 -32.27 -25.03
CA PRO A 641 2.62 -32.22 -23.70
C PRO A 641 2.99 -33.41 -22.81
N ASP A 642 3.27 -34.57 -23.40
CA ASP A 642 3.65 -35.79 -22.67
C ASP A 642 5.17 -35.91 -22.43
N ALA A 643 5.96 -35.03 -23.04
CA ALA A 643 7.42 -35.09 -23.05
C ALA A 643 8.10 -33.92 -22.34
N ILE A 644 7.40 -32.79 -22.21
CA ILE A 644 7.89 -31.56 -21.60
C ILE A 644 6.95 -31.17 -20.45
N ALA A 645 7.51 -30.96 -19.27
CA ALA A 645 6.79 -30.49 -18.09
C ALA A 645 6.21 -29.09 -18.30
N LYS A 646 5.06 -28.80 -17.67
CA LYS A 646 4.52 -27.44 -17.64
C LYS A 646 5.41 -26.54 -16.78
N SER A 647 5.76 -25.38 -17.30
CA SER A 647 6.55 -24.38 -16.58
C SER A 647 5.66 -23.42 -15.80
N GLU A 648 6.13 -23.00 -14.63
CA GLU A 648 5.33 -22.32 -13.62
C GLU A 648 4.82 -20.92 -14.03
N GLY A 649 5.55 -20.20 -14.89
CA GLY A 649 5.19 -18.84 -15.29
C GLY A 649 6.07 -17.75 -14.68
N GLY A 650 6.02 -16.57 -15.29
CA GLY A 650 6.74 -15.39 -14.81
C GLY A 650 6.05 -14.75 -13.60
N VAL A 651 6.64 -13.64 -13.14
CA VAL A 651 6.10 -12.77 -12.08
C VAL A 651 4.80 -12.09 -12.52
N TYR A 652 4.68 -11.77 -13.80
CA TYR A 652 3.51 -11.12 -14.37
C TYR A 652 2.73 -12.11 -15.26
N PRO A 653 1.41 -11.91 -15.45
CA PRO A 653 0.64 -12.69 -16.40
C PRO A 653 1.26 -12.66 -17.80
N ASP A 654 1.15 -13.77 -18.53
CA ASP A 654 1.86 -13.91 -19.82
C ASP A 654 1.37 -12.92 -20.89
N LEU A 655 0.04 -12.71 -20.97
CA LEU A 655 -0.53 -11.82 -21.98
C LEU A 655 -0.42 -10.38 -21.52
N GLU A 656 -0.06 -9.50 -22.44
CA GLU A 656 -0.18 -8.08 -22.16
C GLU A 656 -1.65 -7.63 -22.30
N ILE A 657 -2.09 -6.70 -21.45
CA ILE A 657 -3.39 -6.03 -21.55
C ILE A 657 -3.19 -4.61 -22.07
N HIS A 658 -4.21 -4.08 -22.72
CA HIS A 658 -4.24 -2.66 -23.08
C HIS A 658 -4.49 -1.81 -21.83
N THR A 659 -3.47 -1.05 -21.45
CA THR A 659 -3.57 0.00 -20.42
C THR A 659 -3.82 1.36 -21.08
N PRO A 660 -4.36 2.36 -20.36
CA PRO A 660 -4.61 3.68 -20.93
C PRO A 660 -3.32 4.34 -21.44
N THR A 661 -3.39 4.94 -22.62
CA THR A 661 -2.31 5.77 -23.17
C THR A 661 -2.37 7.20 -22.63
N ILE A 662 -1.37 8.02 -22.97
CA ILE A 662 -1.40 9.46 -22.65
C ILE A 662 -2.59 10.13 -23.34
N GLU A 663 -2.91 9.73 -24.57
CA GLU A 663 -4.07 10.23 -25.30
C GLU A 663 -5.39 9.79 -24.65
N ASP A 664 -5.50 8.54 -24.17
CA ASP A 664 -6.68 8.11 -23.41
C ASP A 664 -6.85 8.93 -22.13
N SER A 665 -5.75 9.23 -21.43
CA SER A 665 -5.75 10.09 -20.23
C SER A 665 -6.16 11.52 -20.53
N SER A 666 -5.63 12.12 -21.60
CA SER A 666 -6.03 13.46 -22.04
C SER A 666 -7.50 13.48 -22.44
N LYS A 667 -7.98 12.46 -23.16
CA LYS A 667 -9.38 12.32 -23.55
C LYS A 667 -10.29 12.19 -22.33
N ALA A 668 -9.95 11.34 -21.38
CA ALA A 668 -10.72 11.17 -20.14
C ALA A 668 -10.80 12.48 -19.35
N PHE A 669 -9.69 13.23 -19.27
CA PHE A 669 -9.67 14.56 -18.65
C PHE A 669 -10.59 15.54 -19.38
N THR A 670 -10.49 15.64 -20.72
CA THR A 670 -11.35 16.53 -21.52
C THR A 670 -12.82 16.16 -21.41
N GLU A 671 -13.16 14.88 -21.47
CA GLU A 671 -14.54 14.39 -21.34
C GLU A 671 -15.13 14.77 -19.98
N TYR A 672 -14.37 14.58 -18.91
CA TYR A 672 -14.79 14.99 -17.57
C TYR A 672 -14.95 16.51 -17.44
N VAL A 673 -14.01 17.31 -17.96
CA VAL A 673 -14.09 18.77 -17.90
C VAL A 673 -15.30 19.30 -18.67
N GLU A 674 -15.61 18.74 -19.85
CA GLU A 674 -16.78 19.13 -20.62
C GLU A 674 -18.10 18.73 -19.95
N ASP A 675 -18.16 17.58 -19.31
CA ASP A 675 -19.31 17.17 -18.51
C ASP A 675 -19.49 18.11 -17.29
N ALA A 676 -18.43 18.36 -16.54
CA ALA A 676 -18.44 19.27 -15.38
C ALA A 676 -18.85 20.70 -15.79
N ARG A 677 -18.40 21.17 -16.97
CA ARG A 677 -18.83 22.46 -17.53
C ARG A 677 -20.34 22.52 -17.74
N LYS A 678 -20.92 21.50 -18.37
CA LYS A 678 -22.36 21.46 -18.65
C LYS A 678 -23.17 21.48 -17.34
N ARG A 679 -22.73 20.73 -16.33
CA ARG A 679 -23.36 20.68 -15.00
C ARG A 679 -23.25 22.01 -14.26
N LEU A 680 -22.09 22.67 -14.34
CA LEU A 680 -21.91 24.01 -13.77
C LEU A 680 -22.79 25.05 -14.48
N GLU A 681 -22.83 25.04 -15.81
CA GLU A 681 -23.68 25.95 -16.59
C GLU A 681 -25.16 25.75 -16.30
N HIS A 682 -25.60 24.51 -16.13
CA HIS A 682 -26.95 24.19 -15.67
C HIS A 682 -27.22 24.84 -14.31
N ASP A 683 -26.38 24.60 -13.31
CA ASP A 683 -26.58 25.09 -11.94
C ASP A 683 -26.54 26.63 -11.88
N MET A 684 -25.79 27.28 -12.77
CA MET A 684 -25.77 28.74 -12.92
C MET A 684 -27.03 29.29 -13.60
N LYS A 685 -27.58 28.59 -14.60
CA LYS A 685 -28.76 29.03 -15.37
C LYS A 685 -30.08 28.70 -14.69
N SER A 686 -30.13 27.57 -13.97
CA SER A 686 -31.33 27.03 -13.30
C SER A 686 -31.09 26.86 -11.79
N PRO A 687 -30.96 27.96 -11.01
CA PRO A 687 -30.65 27.88 -9.58
C PRO A 687 -31.77 27.25 -8.73
N ASN A 688 -32.99 27.13 -9.28
CA ASN A 688 -34.15 26.54 -8.60
C ASN A 688 -34.30 25.03 -8.87
N GLU A 689 -33.50 24.46 -9.77
CA GLU A 689 -33.49 23.01 -10.05
C GLU A 689 -32.49 22.29 -9.13
N PRO A 690 -32.63 20.96 -8.94
CA PRO A 690 -31.64 20.19 -8.21
C PRO A 690 -30.24 20.37 -8.82
N LYS A 691 -29.26 20.71 -7.97
CA LYS A 691 -27.88 20.90 -8.39
C LYS A 691 -27.33 19.64 -9.06
N GLN A 692 -26.68 19.81 -10.20
CA GLN A 692 -26.02 18.76 -10.95
C GLN A 692 -24.53 18.62 -10.60
N ILE A 693 -23.89 19.66 -10.05
CA ILE A 693 -22.55 19.53 -9.46
C ILE A 693 -22.62 18.60 -8.25
N ARG A 694 -21.73 17.59 -8.23
CA ARG A 694 -21.77 16.54 -7.21
C ARG A 694 -21.32 17.10 -5.86
N PRO A 695 -21.88 16.61 -4.74
CA PRO A 695 -21.38 16.96 -3.41
C PRO A 695 -19.87 16.69 -3.29
N GLY A 696 -19.10 17.70 -2.84
CA GLY A 696 -17.65 17.59 -2.70
C GLY A 696 -16.83 17.74 -3.99
N GLU A 697 -17.47 18.01 -5.12
CA GLU A 697 -16.81 18.33 -6.39
C GLU A 697 -16.47 19.83 -6.45
N ASP A 698 -15.20 20.19 -6.69
CA ASP A 698 -14.76 21.58 -6.77
C ASP A 698 -14.49 21.96 -8.23
N VAL A 699 -15.51 22.55 -8.86
CA VAL A 699 -15.47 23.07 -10.23
C VAL A 699 -15.62 24.58 -10.17
N ARG A 700 -14.58 25.31 -10.58
CA ARG A 700 -14.57 26.78 -10.57
C ARG A 700 -14.39 27.32 -11.98
N TYR A 701 -15.12 28.38 -12.26
CA TYR A 701 -14.87 29.20 -13.44
C TYR A 701 -13.76 30.20 -13.11
N ASP A 702 -12.64 30.13 -13.83
CA ASP A 702 -11.58 31.12 -13.73
C ASP A 702 -11.87 32.28 -14.70
N GLU A 703 -12.37 33.39 -14.15
CA GLU A 703 -12.70 34.61 -14.89
C GLU A 703 -11.48 35.23 -15.60
N ALA A 704 -10.26 35.00 -15.10
CA ALA A 704 -9.04 35.56 -15.68
C ALA A 704 -8.56 34.81 -16.92
N THR A 705 -8.80 33.50 -16.98
CA THR A 705 -8.37 32.65 -18.12
C THR A 705 -9.52 32.22 -19.02
N GLY A 706 -10.78 32.42 -18.59
CA GLY A 706 -11.98 31.91 -19.27
C GLY A 706 -12.05 30.37 -19.28
N ARG A 707 -11.31 29.70 -18.40
CA ARG A 707 -11.22 28.24 -18.32
C ARG A 707 -11.85 27.72 -17.05
N ILE A 708 -12.29 26.47 -17.10
CA ILE A 708 -12.76 25.75 -15.92
C ILE A 708 -11.58 25.10 -15.23
N GLN A 709 -11.43 25.39 -13.95
CA GLN A 709 -10.51 24.72 -13.05
C GLN A 709 -11.28 23.65 -12.29
N VAL A 710 -10.78 22.41 -12.34
CA VAL A 710 -11.35 21.31 -11.56
C VAL A 710 -10.33 20.78 -10.57
N SER A 711 -10.77 20.55 -9.34
CA SER A 711 -9.92 20.03 -8.28
C SER A 711 -10.71 19.15 -7.30
N GLY A 712 -9.99 18.49 -6.41
CA GLY A 712 -10.58 17.63 -5.39
C GLY A 712 -10.73 16.17 -5.82
N GLN A 713 -11.04 15.34 -4.83
CA GLN A 713 -11.05 13.88 -4.96
C GLN A 713 -12.12 13.36 -5.91
N VAL A 714 -13.31 13.98 -5.93
CA VAL A 714 -14.43 13.59 -6.79
C VAL A 714 -14.05 13.69 -8.27
N ALA A 715 -13.33 14.73 -8.64
CA ALA A 715 -12.85 14.93 -10.00
C ALA A 715 -11.85 13.85 -10.42
N VAL A 716 -10.85 13.60 -9.57
CA VAL A 716 -9.82 12.58 -9.81
C VAL A 716 -10.46 11.20 -9.94
N MET A 717 -11.41 10.86 -9.05
CA MET A 717 -12.09 9.55 -9.10
C MET A 717 -13.00 9.42 -10.32
N SER A 718 -13.64 10.50 -10.77
CA SER A 718 -14.44 10.49 -12.00
C SER A 718 -13.57 10.23 -13.23
N ILE A 719 -12.39 10.86 -13.31
CA ILE A 719 -11.40 10.59 -14.36
C ILE A 719 -10.87 9.15 -14.28
N ASN A 720 -10.56 8.65 -13.07
CA ASN A 720 -10.20 7.24 -12.86
C ASN A 720 -11.32 6.29 -13.32
N GLY A 721 -12.58 6.68 -13.13
CA GLY A 721 -13.75 5.99 -13.68
C GLY A 721 -13.67 5.83 -15.20
N LEU A 722 -13.41 6.91 -15.93
CA LEU A 722 -13.24 6.85 -17.38
C LEU A 722 -12.03 5.99 -17.80
N LEU A 723 -10.91 6.06 -17.07
CA LEU A 723 -9.71 5.27 -17.34
C LEU A 723 -9.90 3.78 -17.08
N THR A 724 -10.59 3.39 -16.00
CA THR A 724 -10.97 1.98 -15.76
C THR A 724 -11.88 1.47 -16.87
N LYS A 725 -12.80 2.32 -17.37
CA LYS A 725 -13.64 1.98 -18.51
C LYS A 725 -12.83 1.74 -19.79
N VAL A 726 -11.79 2.54 -20.05
CA VAL A 726 -10.86 2.29 -21.18
C VAL A 726 -10.21 0.91 -21.07
N ILE A 727 -9.73 0.52 -19.88
CA ILE A 727 -9.15 -0.81 -19.66
C ILE A 727 -10.21 -1.89 -19.88
N PHE A 728 -11.42 -1.70 -19.36
CA PHE A 728 -12.52 -2.63 -19.56
C PHE A 728 -12.84 -2.82 -21.05
N ASP A 729 -13.08 -1.73 -21.78
CA ASP A 729 -13.48 -1.75 -23.20
C ASP A 729 -12.39 -2.32 -24.11
N LYS A 730 -11.12 -1.93 -23.90
CA LYS A 730 -10.00 -2.36 -24.76
C LYS A 730 -9.52 -3.78 -24.51
N ASN A 731 -10.03 -4.47 -23.48
CA ASN A 731 -9.62 -5.84 -23.15
C ASN A 731 -10.81 -6.80 -23.10
N PRO A 732 -11.64 -6.93 -24.17
CA PRO A 732 -12.94 -7.62 -24.14
C PRO A 732 -12.89 -9.10 -23.72
N ASP A 733 -11.72 -9.72 -23.87
CA ASP A 733 -11.48 -11.14 -23.62
C ASP A 733 -11.17 -11.49 -22.16
N HIS A 734 -11.13 -10.50 -21.26
CA HIS A 734 -10.83 -10.71 -19.84
C HIS A 734 -12.12 -10.59 -19.01
N ASP A 735 -12.22 -11.37 -17.94
CA ASP A 735 -13.19 -11.09 -16.88
C ASP A 735 -12.67 -9.96 -15.99
N PHE A 736 -13.60 -9.24 -15.35
CA PHE A 736 -13.29 -8.09 -14.51
C PHE A 736 -13.96 -8.22 -13.14
N TYR A 737 -13.22 -7.93 -12.09
CA TYR A 737 -13.70 -7.90 -10.71
C TYR A 737 -13.25 -6.60 -10.04
N VAL A 738 -13.96 -6.19 -9.00
CA VAL A 738 -13.66 -4.97 -8.26
C VAL A 738 -13.78 -5.15 -6.75
N GLU A 739 -12.69 -4.82 -6.04
CA GLU A 739 -12.69 -4.38 -4.65
C GLU A 739 -12.84 -2.86 -4.66
N GLU A 740 -14.04 -2.37 -4.38
CA GLU A 740 -14.39 -0.96 -4.61
C GLU A 740 -13.79 -0.05 -3.53
N SER A 741 -12.93 0.87 -3.95
CA SER A 741 -12.50 2.00 -3.12
C SER A 741 -13.50 3.14 -3.15
N PHE A 742 -13.80 3.58 -4.38
CA PHE A 742 -14.69 4.70 -4.67
C PHE A 742 -15.74 4.20 -5.66
N PRO A 743 -17.01 4.57 -5.45
CA PRO A 743 -18.07 4.37 -6.43
C PRO A 743 -17.67 4.91 -7.80
N LEU A 744 -17.73 4.06 -8.82
CA LEU A 744 -17.53 4.44 -10.22
C LEU A 744 -18.84 4.23 -10.98
N ASP A 745 -19.53 5.32 -11.30
CA ASP A 745 -20.91 5.33 -11.81
C ASP A 745 -21.16 4.36 -12.97
N TRP A 746 -20.22 4.29 -13.92
CA TRP A 746 -20.37 3.44 -15.10
C TRP A 746 -20.39 1.95 -14.78
N MET A 747 -19.83 1.52 -13.63
CA MET A 747 -19.75 0.11 -13.24
C MET A 747 -21.09 -0.40 -12.70
N TYR A 748 -21.88 0.41 -11.98
CA TYR A 748 -23.08 -0.06 -11.28
C TYR A 748 -24.09 -0.87 -12.13
N PRO A 749 -24.40 -0.48 -13.39
CA PRO A 749 -25.25 -1.28 -14.27
C PRO A 749 -24.69 -2.69 -14.57
N HIS A 750 -23.38 -2.88 -14.41
CA HIS A 750 -22.64 -4.10 -14.69
C HIS A 750 -22.33 -4.94 -13.43
N LEU A 751 -22.44 -4.38 -12.22
CA LEU A 751 -21.99 -5.04 -10.99
C LEU A 751 -22.94 -6.15 -10.50
N THR A 752 -22.34 -7.25 -10.05
CA THR A 752 -22.98 -8.30 -9.23
C THR A 752 -22.10 -8.71 -8.07
N PRO A 753 -22.66 -9.05 -6.90
CA PRO A 753 -21.88 -9.62 -5.79
C PRO A 753 -21.17 -10.91 -6.20
N SER A 754 -19.94 -11.09 -5.71
CA SER A 754 -19.09 -12.27 -5.93
C SER A 754 -18.24 -12.55 -4.70
N GLY A 755 -18.82 -13.20 -3.69
CA GLY A 755 -18.19 -13.42 -2.40
C GLY A 755 -18.02 -12.11 -1.62
N ILE A 756 -16.79 -11.78 -1.25
CA ILE A 756 -16.50 -10.52 -0.51
C ILE A 756 -16.25 -9.32 -1.45
N ILE A 757 -16.25 -9.51 -2.77
CA ILE A 757 -16.06 -8.46 -3.77
C ILE A 757 -17.17 -8.51 -4.83
N MET A 758 -17.02 -7.81 -5.94
CA MET A 758 -18.01 -7.77 -7.01
C MET A 758 -17.39 -8.15 -8.37
N LYS A 759 -18.20 -8.78 -9.22
CA LYS A 759 -17.89 -9.01 -10.63
C LYS A 759 -18.44 -7.85 -11.48
N ILE A 760 -17.64 -7.36 -12.42
CA ILE A 760 -18.07 -6.41 -13.46
C ILE A 760 -18.46 -7.22 -14.70
N ASN A 761 -19.75 -7.35 -14.96
CA ASN A 761 -20.25 -8.11 -16.10
C ASN A 761 -20.07 -7.32 -17.41
N ARG A 762 -19.80 -8.03 -18.52
CA ARG A 762 -19.66 -7.38 -19.84
C ARG A 762 -20.93 -6.69 -20.29
N GLN A 763 -22.06 -7.34 -20.08
CA GLN A 763 -23.36 -6.80 -20.39
C GLN A 763 -23.94 -6.11 -19.16
N GLN A 764 -24.63 -5.00 -19.39
CA GLN A 764 -25.42 -4.37 -18.34
C GLN A 764 -26.55 -5.32 -17.93
N LEU A 765 -26.74 -5.45 -16.63
CA LEU A 765 -27.84 -6.23 -16.08
C LEU A 765 -29.05 -5.30 -15.96
N PRO A 766 -30.20 -5.64 -16.54
CA PRO A 766 -31.42 -4.85 -16.36
C PRO A 766 -31.91 -4.93 -14.91
N GLU A 767 -31.80 -6.10 -14.28
CA GLU A 767 -32.22 -6.39 -12.91
C GLU A 767 -31.26 -7.37 -12.22
N MET A 768 -31.33 -7.45 -10.89
CA MET A 768 -30.69 -8.52 -10.12
C MET A 768 -31.71 -9.63 -9.87
N THR A 769 -31.38 -10.85 -10.29
CA THR A 769 -32.26 -12.01 -10.06
C THR A 769 -32.29 -12.39 -8.58
N GLN A 770 -33.39 -13.02 -8.14
CA GLN A 770 -33.52 -13.50 -6.76
C GLN A 770 -32.39 -14.47 -6.38
N ASP A 771 -31.92 -15.31 -7.32
CA ASP A 771 -30.81 -16.24 -7.06
C ASP A 771 -29.49 -15.52 -6.73
N ILE A 772 -29.22 -14.35 -7.33
CA ILE A 772 -28.03 -13.55 -7.01
C ILE A 772 -28.15 -12.99 -5.58
N VAL A 773 -29.34 -12.49 -5.22
CA VAL A 773 -29.61 -11.94 -3.89
C VAL A 773 -29.52 -13.02 -2.82
N ASP A 774 -30.19 -14.16 -3.03
CA ASP A 774 -30.18 -15.31 -2.12
C ASP A 774 -28.76 -15.81 -1.88
N ARG A 775 -27.94 -15.91 -2.95
CA ARG A 775 -26.55 -16.35 -2.86
C ARG A 775 -25.70 -15.39 -2.03
N ASP A 776 -25.79 -14.09 -2.28
CA ASP A 776 -25.02 -13.08 -1.53
C ASP A 776 -25.38 -13.09 -0.05
N HIS A 777 -26.68 -13.12 0.25
CA HIS A 777 -27.17 -13.10 1.62
C HIS A 777 -26.83 -14.38 2.38
N HIS A 778 -26.94 -15.54 1.73
CA HIS A 778 -26.49 -16.80 2.30
C HIS A 778 -24.99 -16.78 2.58
N PHE A 779 -24.19 -16.34 1.60
CA PHE A 779 -22.74 -16.23 1.73
C PHE A 779 -22.36 -15.35 2.91
N TRP A 780 -22.88 -14.12 3.01
CA TRP A 780 -22.54 -13.21 4.10
C TRP A 780 -23.08 -13.65 5.45
N SER A 781 -24.24 -14.32 5.51
CA SER A 781 -24.75 -14.93 6.73
C SER A 781 -23.73 -15.94 7.29
N LYS A 782 -23.24 -16.84 6.43
CA LYS A 782 -22.22 -17.84 6.78
C LYS A 782 -20.85 -17.21 7.03
N TYR A 783 -20.46 -16.22 6.23
CA TYR A 783 -19.19 -15.53 6.39
C TYR A 783 -19.14 -14.79 7.73
N SER A 784 -20.21 -14.12 8.14
CA SER A 784 -20.28 -13.36 9.39
C SER A 784 -20.11 -14.24 10.64
N GLU A 785 -20.45 -15.54 10.57
CA GLU A 785 -20.21 -16.49 11.67
C GLU A 785 -18.73 -16.56 12.08
N ARG A 786 -17.79 -16.35 11.13
CA ARG A 786 -16.34 -16.31 11.43
C ARG A 786 -15.85 -14.98 12.01
N LEU A 787 -16.68 -13.93 11.99
CA LEU A 787 -16.32 -12.56 12.37
C LEU A 787 -17.05 -12.15 13.66
N ILE A 788 -18.29 -11.66 13.55
CA ILE A 788 -19.09 -11.14 14.68
C ILE A 788 -20.24 -12.07 15.07
N GLY A 789 -20.34 -13.24 14.42
CA GLY A 789 -21.51 -14.11 14.49
C GLY A 789 -22.57 -13.71 13.46
N ASN A 790 -23.59 -14.57 13.29
CA ASN A 790 -24.74 -14.30 12.42
C ASN A 790 -25.96 -13.91 13.25
N TRP A 791 -26.00 -12.66 13.69
CA TRP A 791 -27.10 -12.12 14.51
C TRP A 791 -27.76 -10.89 13.89
N ILE A 792 -27.16 -10.29 12.86
CA ILE A 792 -27.73 -9.18 12.10
C ILE A 792 -28.64 -9.77 11.01
N THR A 793 -29.94 -9.55 11.19
CA THR A 793 -31.00 -9.93 10.26
C THR A 793 -31.79 -8.69 9.82
N TYR A 794 -32.72 -8.86 8.87
CA TYR A 794 -33.61 -7.79 8.42
C TYR A 794 -34.42 -7.12 9.55
N ASP A 795 -34.72 -7.86 10.61
CA ASP A 795 -35.51 -7.40 11.75
C ASP A 795 -34.65 -6.85 12.90
N THR A 796 -33.33 -6.72 12.70
CA THR A 796 -32.43 -6.23 13.75
C THR A 796 -32.61 -4.73 13.94
N THR A 797 -33.04 -4.35 15.15
CA THR A 797 -33.25 -2.94 15.49
C THR A 797 -31.93 -2.22 15.77
N VAL A 798 -31.91 -0.89 15.62
CA VAL A 798 -30.77 -0.05 16.02
C VAL A 798 -30.42 -0.24 17.50
N SER A 799 -31.43 -0.42 18.36
CA SER A 799 -31.22 -0.69 19.79
C SER A 799 -30.40 -1.98 20.03
N ASN A 800 -30.66 -3.04 19.26
CA ASN A 800 -29.91 -4.29 19.37
C ASN A 800 -28.46 -4.11 18.90
N ILE A 801 -28.23 -3.29 17.87
CA ILE A 801 -26.88 -2.94 17.40
C ILE A 801 -26.13 -2.16 18.50
N CYS A 802 -26.78 -1.19 19.13
CA CYS A 802 -26.21 -0.45 20.25
C CYS A 802 -25.91 -1.37 21.44
N GLU A 803 -26.80 -2.32 21.77
CA GLU A 803 -26.59 -3.31 22.83
C GLU A 803 -25.37 -4.19 22.54
N PHE A 804 -25.23 -4.70 21.31
CA PHE A 804 -24.02 -5.43 20.90
C PHE A 804 -22.79 -4.55 21.05
N ALA A 805 -22.84 -3.31 20.54
CA ALA A 805 -21.70 -2.42 20.57
C ALA A 805 -21.25 -2.09 21.99
N GLU A 806 -22.20 -1.87 22.90
CA GLU A 806 -21.92 -1.67 24.32
C GLU A 806 -21.29 -2.91 24.94
N GLN A 807 -21.86 -4.10 24.72
CA GLN A 807 -21.30 -5.33 25.29
C GLN A 807 -19.91 -5.66 24.75
N VAL A 808 -19.68 -5.43 23.46
CA VAL A 808 -18.50 -5.94 22.73
C VAL A 808 -17.38 -4.91 22.63
N TYR A 809 -17.68 -3.64 22.38
CA TYR A 809 -16.66 -2.60 22.23
C TYR A 809 -16.44 -1.80 23.51
N VAL A 810 -17.51 -1.50 24.26
CA VAL A 810 -17.38 -0.77 25.53
C VAL A 810 -16.99 -1.72 26.65
N ARG A 811 -17.77 -2.78 26.88
CA ARG A 811 -17.53 -3.74 27.97
C ARG A 811 -16.53 -4.85 27.61
N ARG A 812 -16.11 -4.95 26.34
CA ARG A 812 -15.16 -5.96 25.82
C ARG A 812 -15.53 -7.42 26.21
N ASN A 813 -16.83 -7.72 26.29
CA ASN A 813 -17.35 -9.07 26.52
C ASN A 813 -17.44 -9.84 25.18
N TYR A 814 -16.71 -10.95 25.06
CA TYR A 814 -16.70 -11.77 23.83
C TYR A 814 -17.31 -13.16 23.99
N LYS A 815 -17.54 -13.61 25.24
CA LYS A 815 -17.94 -15.01 25.51
C LYS A 815 -19.44 -15.16 25.74
N ASN A 816 -20.03 -14.19 26.44
CA ASN A 816 -21.42 -14.24 26.89
C ASN A 816 -22.22 -13.06 26.32
N VAL A 817 -22.04 -12.78 25.03
CA VAL A 817 -22.76 -11.69 24.36
C VAL A 817 -24.18 -12.14 24.06
N LYS A 818 -25.17 -11.35 24.49
CA LYS A 818 -26.57 -11.61 24.16
C LYS A 818 -27.14 -10.40 23.46
N VAL A 819 -27.77 -10.62 22.31
CA VAL A 819 -28.47 -9.57 21.56
C VAL A 819 -29.88 -10.06 21.34
N ALA A 820 -30.88 -9.30 21.80
CA ALA A 820 -32.29 -9.70 21.75
C ALA A 820 -32.55 -11.12 22.30
N GLY A 821 -31.87 -11.47 23.41
CA GLY A 821 -32.00 -12.77 24.08
C GLY A 821 -31.31 -13.95 23.38
N LYS A 822 -30.73 -13.77 22.19
CA LYS A 822 -29.96 -14.80 21.48
C LYS A 822 -28.48 -14.71 21.85
N GLN A 823 -27.88 -15.87 22.09
CA GLN A 823 -26.44 -15.97 22.36
C GLN A 823 -25.65 -15.73 21.06
N VAL A 824 -24.68 -14.82 21.12
CA VAL A 824 -23.77 -14.49 20.02
C VAL A 824 -22.34 -14.79 20.44
N PHE A 825 -21.54 -15.29 19.50
CA PHE A 825 -20.14 -15.65 19.70
C PHE A 825 -19.25 -14.86 18.72
N PRO A 826 -19.01 -13.56 18.96
CA PRO A 826 -18.09 -12.81 18.13
C PRO A 826 -16.65 -13.32 18.32
N ASP A 827 -15.86 -13.36 17.26
CA ASP A 827 -14.44 -13.66 17.36
C ASP A 827 -13.73 -12.48 18.04
N GLY A 828 -13.30 -12.68 19.28
CA GLY A 828 -12.58 -11.66 20.04
C GLY A 828 -11.29 -11.19 19.37
N ARG A 829 -10.71 -11.94 18.43
CA ARG A 829 -9.59 -11.47 17.59
C ARG A 829 -10.05 -10.43 16.57
N PHE A 830 -11.17 -10.69 15.89
CA PHE A 830 -11.72 -9.77 14.89
C PHE A 830 -12.16 -8.45 15.51
N VAL A 831 -12.86 -8.51 16.64
CA VAL A 831 -13.35 -7.33 17.36
C VAL A 831 -12.22 -6.42 17.89
N ARG A 832 -11.02 -6.98 18.11
CA ARG A 832 -9.84 -6.22 18.56
C ARG A 832 -9.01 -5.69 17.39
N ASP A 833 -9.27 -6.17 16.17
CA ASP A 833 -8.53 -5.80 14.97
C ASP A 833 -9.31 -4.73 14.20
N ASP A 834 -9.00 -3.46 14.48
CA ASP A 834 -9.71 -2.32 13.88
C ASP A 834 -9.52 -2.25 12.35
N ASP A 835 -8.36 -2.67 11.85
CA ASP A 835 -8.07 -2.66 10.42
C ASP A 835 -8.85 -3.76 9.69
N ALA A 836 -8.92 -4.97 10.25
CA ALA A 836 -9.78 -6.03 9.74
C ALA A 836 -11.25 -5.60 9.71
N GLN A 837 -11.75 -5.00 10.79
CA GLN A 837 -13.13 -4.52 10.86
C GLN A 837 -13.44 -3.48 9.80
N LYS A 838 -12.57 -2.47 9.63
CA LYS A 838 -12.71 -1.46 8.56
C LYS A 838 -12.69 -2.10 7.18
N ALA A 839 -11.78 -3.05 6.95
CA ALA A 839 -11.62 -3.69 5.66
C ALA A 839 -12.87 -4.52 5.26
N PHE A 840 -13.35 -5.41 6.14
CA PHE A 840 -14.52 -6.24 5.86
C PHE A 840 -15.84 -5.45 5.84
N SER A 841 -15.99 -4.43 6.70
CA SER A 841 -17.18 -3.57 6.70
C SER A 841 -17.27 -2.70 5.45
N LYS A 842 -16.12 -2.23 4.93
CA LYS A 842 -16.04 -1.53 3.64
C LYS A 842 -16.50 -2.42 2.49
N LEU A 843 -15.99 -3.66 2.40
CA LEU A 843 -16.39 -4.61 1.36
C LEU A 843 -17.90 -4.90 1.39
N ARG A 844 -18.46 -5.13 2.58
CA ARG A 844 -19.90 -5.33 2.73
C ARG A 844 -20.70 -4.08 2.36
N SER A 845 -20.22 -2.90 2.76
CA SER A 845 -20.83 -1.61 2.43
C SER A 845 -20.82 -1.32 0.93
N ALA A 846 -19.76 -1.67 0.22
CA ALA A 846 -19.68 -1.51 -1.23
C ALA A 846 -20.74 -2.37 -1.95
N ILE A 847 -20.88 -3.63 -1.56
CA ILE A 847 -21.94 -4.52 -2.07
C ILE A 847 -23.34 -3.95 -1.76
N ALA A 848 -23.54 -3.45 -0.53
CA ALA A 848 -24.78 -2.78 -0.14
C ALA A 848 -25.06 -1.53 -1.00
N GLY A 849 -24.02 -0.78 -1.38
CA GLY A 849 -24.11 0.35 -2.30
C GLY A 849 -24.69 -0.03 -3.66
N VAL A 850 -24.39 -1.23 -4.17
CA VAL A 850 -24.98 -1.71 -5.44
C VAL A 850 -26.49 -1.96 -5.27
N TYR A 851 -26.92 -2.59 -4.17
CA TYR A 851 -28.35 -2.78 -3.90
C TYR A 851 -29.08 -1.44 -3.78
N PHE A 852 -28.51 -0.49 -3.04
CA PHE A 852 -29.06 0.86 -2.90
C PHE A 852 -29.19 1.56 -4.25
N TRP A 853 -28.15 1.50 -5.09
CA TRP A 853 -28.17 2.06 -6.43
C TRP A 853 -29.27 1.42 -7.29
N ARG A 854 -29.42 0.09 -7.25
CA ARG A 854 -30.45 -0.65 -8.02
C ARG A 854 -31.87 -0.25 -7.61
N ILE A 855 -32.13 -0.12 -6.31
CA ILE A 855 -33.44 0.31 -5.80
C ILE A 855 -33.75 1.73 -6.27
N ASN A 856 -32.79 2.65 -6.18
CA ASN A 856 -32.98 4.04 -6.61
C ASN A 856 -33.09 4.18 -8.14
N ASP A 857 -32.39 3.34 -8.90
CA ASP A 857 -32.53 3.30 -10.35
C ASP A 857 -33.90 2.76 -10.77
N ALA A 858 -34.40 1.71 -10.12
CA ALA A 858 -35.75 1.20 -10.34
C ALA A 858 -36.82 2.26 -10.00
N GLY A 859 -36.68 2.95 -8.88
CA GLY A 859 -37.58 4.05 -8.49
C GLY A 859 -37.49 5.29 -9.40
N ARG A 860 -36.40 5.48 -10.15
CA ARG A 860 -36.31 6.52 -11.20
C ARG A 860 -36.96 6.10 -12.52
N ARG A 861 -37.04 4.81 -12.81
CA ARG A 861 -37.63 4.26 -14.05
C ARG A 861 -39.14 4.02 -13.95
N GLY A 862 -39.69 3.94 -12.74
CA GLY A 862 -41.10 3.60 -12.45
C GLY A 862 -41.83 4.72 -11.73
#